data_AF-A0A1Y5SD62-F1
#
_entry.id   AF-A0A1Y5SD62-F1
#
_cell.length_a   1.000
_cell.length_b   1.000
_cell.length_c   1.000
_cell.angle_alpha   90.00
_cell.angle_beta   90.00
_cell.angle_gamma   90.00
#
_symmetry.space_group_name_H-M   'P 1'
#
loop_
_entity.id
_entity.type
_entity.pdbx_description
1 polymer ?
#
loop_
_entity_poly.entity_id
_entity_poly.type
_entity_poly.pdbx_seq_one_letter_code
_entity_poly.pdbx_strand_id
1 'polypeptide(L)'
;MKPPKPVKSPGLNGQNTGILNNPNFPGSGKKGPAGAKGVPTGLPAAEDTAAAVDLSDVKFNKIAKKKDFVTVVLEASSGTFDATGNGDVTVTGSGTDTLILFGERSDIEDFFENTAAVTYTGAQDVFGINAATLTLTTVVKGVSTTLGTLQVDITDTPDNLTGTPGDDSLTGDAGINTILGLAGNDYLYGRGGNDSIVGDSGNDTINGGAGADTLEGGDGLDVLQYEGSSNGVVVDLDLFGTGAQVAFGGDATGDVISGFEHVYGSDFGDVILGDGNRNILFGYGGDDVIDAGDGDDVVRGGAGGDVLIGGAGLDWLRYLGSEAGVTVDLNLDGAGFHQVSGGDATGDIASGFENVQGSDFGDVITGDGTANYLVGFDGDDSIDGAGGNDTVIGGAGADTLEGGDGIDLLLYSDSSSGVTVDLTGASTGLGGDAEGDLVSGFENVNGSDFGDVIIGDAERNTILGLDGDDSINGGANNDTIRGGTGADTLEGGDGTDLLHYLGSTSGVTIDLNADVSGFQQASGGEATGDVISGFEHVYASNFDDTLTGDGARNILYSYDGNDTLDGGDGNDVLRGGAGADTFIFKTALGTGNVDRIVDFSVGSDTIQLDSVVFTGLTAGALDATQFHVNATGLAEDAAQRIIYDSATGSLYFDSDGNGVTDGIAFATLTTGLAIDENDFFIV
;
A
#
# COMPACT_ATOMS: atom_id res chain seq x y z
N MET A 1 46.98 -13.07 35.39
CA MET A 1 47.87 -12.20 34.58
C MET A 1 47.54 -10.76 34.89
N LYS A 2 48.52 -9.87 34.94
CA LYS A 2 48.40 -8.47 35.39
C LYS A 2 47.98 -7.59 34.20
N PRO A 3 47.03 -6.65 34.30
CA PRO A 3 46.64 -5.82 33.17
C PRO A 3 47.72 -4.77 32.83
N PRO A 4 47.84 -4.35 31.56
CA PRO A 4 48.85 -3.40 31.09
C PRO A 4 48.59 -1.98 31.61
N LYS A 5 49.64 -1.16 31.73
CA LYS A 5 49.57 0.25 32.14
C LYS A 5 48.94 1.12 31.04
N PRO A 6 48.19 2.18 31.39
CA PRO A 6 47.67 3.14 30.41
C PRO A 6 48.80 4.04 29.87
N VAL A 7 48.80 4.25 28.56
CA VAL A 7 49.63 5.24 27.87
C VAL A 7 48.96 6.61 28.03
N LYS A 8 49.74 7.62 28.42
CA LYS A 8 49.29 9.00 28.59
C LYS A 8 48.95 9.63 27.23
N SER A 9 47.71 10.07 27.08
CA SER A 9 47.27 11.04 26.06
C SER A 9 47.92 12.41 26.31
N PRO A 10 48.45 13.11 25.29
CA PRO A 10 48.75 14.53 25.41
C PRO A 10 47.44 15.32 25.40
N GLY A 11 47.28 16.22 26.37
CA GLY A 11 46.05 16.97 26.59
C GLY A 11 45.66 17.88 25.43
N LEU A 12 44.37 17.82 25.10
CA LEU A 12 43.64 18.88 24.41
C LEU A 12 43.59 20.10 25.33
N ASN A 13 44.37 21.12 25.01
CA ASN A 13 44.12 22.46 25.51
C ASN A 13 43.11 23.11 24.56
N GLY A 14 41.89 23.31 25.06
CA GLY A 14 40.96 24.25 24.45
C GLY A 14 41.53 25.67 24.49
N GLN A 15 41.31 26.39 23.40
CA GLN A 15 41.08 27.84 23.27
C GLN A 15 41.55 28.28 21.87
N ASN A 16 40.63 28.36 20.91
CA ASN A 16 40.53 29.54 20.05
C ASN A 16 39.21 29.53 19.26
N THR A 17 38.15 29.93 19.93
CA THR A 17 37.11 30.76 19.32
C THR A 17 37.76 32.07 18.91
N GLY A 18 37.98 32.28 17.63
CA GLY A 18 38.71 33.44 17.16
C GLY A 18 38.67 33.58 15.65
N ILE A 19 37.50 33.95 15.15
CA ILE A 19 37.34 34.59 13.84
C ILE A 19 38.38 35.73 13.76
N LEU A 20 39.41 35.52 12.93
CA LEU A 20 40.23 36.59 12.41
C LEU A 20 40.18 36.48 10.88
N ASN A 21 39.16 37.16 10.33
CA ASN A 21 39.29 37.81 9.03
C ASN A 21 40.66 38.51 8.98
N ASN A 22 41.56 38.02 8.15
CA ASN A 22 42.79 38.72 7.80
C ASN A 22 42.71 39.21 6.36
N PRO A 23 42.16 40.41 6.10
CA PRO A 23 42.29 41.06 4.82
C PRO A 23 43.62 41.83 4.84
N ASN A 24 44.72 41.17 4.47
CA ASN A 24 45.92 41.76 3.88
C ASN A 24 47.13 40.83 4.02
N PHE A 25 47.57 40.28 2.89
CA PHE A 25 48.96 39.88 2.71
C PHE A 25 49.54 40.58 1.48
N PRO A 26 50.46 41.55 1.64
CA PRO A 26 51.34 41.94 0.55
C PRO A 26 52.40 40.84 0.42
N GLY A 27 52.27 40.00 -0.61
CA GLY A 27 53.18 38.89 -0.86
C GLY A 27 54.61 39.36 -1.19
N SER A 28 55.54 39.15 -0.25
CA SER A 28 56.98 39.20 -0.56
C SER A 28 57.37 37.91 -1.28
N GLY A 29 57.54 37.98 -2.61
CA GLY A 29 57.82 36.84 -3.48
C GLY A 29 59.06 36.01 -3.08
N LYS A 30 58.85 34.69 -2.94
CA LYS A 30 59.92 33.69 -3.04
C LYS A 30 60.27 33.48 -4.52
N LYS A 31 61.58 33.42 -4.82
CA LYS A 31 62.13 33.25 -6.17
C LYS A 31 61.78 31.88 -6.75
N GLY A 32 60.86 31.83 -7.72
CA GLY A 32 60.80 30.78 -8.73
C GLY A 32 61.95 30.88 -9.75
N PRO A 33 62.17 29.86 -10.59
CA PRO A 33 63.25 29.84 -11.58
C PRO A 33 63.05 30.92 -12.66
N ALA A 34 64.14 31.21 -13.38
CA ALA A 34 64.41 32.48 -14.07
C ALA A 34 63.30 33.01 -15.01
N GLY A 35 62.80 34.23 -14.72
CA GLY A 35 62.39 35.16 -15.79
C GLY A 35 61.25 36.11 -15.48
N ALA A 36 60.17 35.65 -14.85
CA ALA A 36 59.04 36.49 -14.43
C ALA A 36 59.07 36.75 -12.91
N LYS A 37 58.51 37.88 -12.49
CA LYS A 37 58.26 38.21 -11.08
C LYS A 37 56.73 38.27 -10.93
N GLY A 38 56.18 37.82 -9.80
CA GLY A 38 54.80 38.17 -9.41
C GLY A 38 53.69 37.15 -9.72
N VAL A 39 53.99 35.87 -9.98
CA VAL A 39 52.92 34.84 -10.03
C VAL A 39 52.40 34.61 -8.59
N PRO A 40 51.09 34.71 -8.32
CA PRO A 40 50.52 34.39 -7.01
C PRO A 40 50.81 32.95 -6.59
N THR A 41 50.74 32.68 -5.28
CA THR A 41 51.03 31.34 -4.74
C THR A 41 49.79 30.59 -4.26
N GLY A 42 48.65 31.25 -4.13
CA GLY A 42 47.38 30.65 -3.73
C GLY A 42 46.19 31.42 -4.29
N LEU A 43 45.13 30.71 -4.65
CA LEU A 43 43.84 31.25 -5.09
C LEU A 43 42.74 30.57 -4.29
N PRO A 44 41.99 31.28 -3.44
CA PRO A 44 40.72 30.75 -2.94
C PRO A 44 39.71 30.81 -4.08
N ALA A 45 39.08 29.68 -4.37
CA ALA A 45 37.95 29.58 -5.27
C ALA A 45 36.81 28.81 -4.56
N ALA A 46 35.60 28.97 -5.07
CA ALA A 46 34.53 28.04 -4.80
C ALA A 46 34.33 27.17 -6.05
N GLU A 47 33.83 25.96 -5.89
CA GLU A 47 33.38 25.21 -7.06
C GLU A 47 32.20 25.93 -7.70
N ASP A 48 32.05 25.74 -9.01
CA ASP A 48 31.00 26.34 -9.86
C ASP A 48 30.83 27.86 -9.78
N THR A 49 31.76 28.54 -9.11
CA THR A 49 31.79 29.99 -8.94
C THR A 49 33.10 30.55 -9.47
N ALA A 50 32.99 31.45 -10.44
CA ALA A 50 34.15 32.10 -11.05
C ALA A 50 34.90 32.98 -10.02
N ALA A 51 36.16 32.65 -9.77
CA ALA A 51 37.09 33.44 -8.96
C ALA A 51 38.07 34.23 -9.85
N ALA A 52 38.31 35.48 -9.51
CA ALA A 52 39.26 36.33 -10.25
C ALA A 52 40.71 35.83 -10.06
N VAL A 53 41.44 35.61 -11.15
CA VAL A 53 42.85 35.23 -11.12
C VAL A 53 43.70 36.49 -11.26
N ASP A 54 44.18 37.02 -10.13
CA ASP A 54 45.01 38.24 -10.14
C ASP A 54 46.41 37.96 -10.72
N LEU A 55 46.63 38.39 -11.96
CA LEU A 55 47.91 38.28 -12.67
C LEU A 55 48.64 39.62 -12.80
N SER A 56 48.16 40.68 -12.13
CA SER A 56 48.64 42.06 -12.32
C SER A 56 50.14 42.25 -12.01
N ASP A 57 50.66 41.42 -11.12
CA ASP A 57 52.06 41.39 -10.72
C ASP A 57 52.97 40.62 -11.71
N VAL A 58 52.41 39.85 -12.66
CA VAL A 58 53.17 39.09 -13.65
C VAL A 58 53.80 40.02 -14.69
N LYS A 59 55.14 40.05 -14.73
CA LYS A 59 55.91 40.86 -15.71
C LYS A 59 56.92 40.04 -16.50
N PHE A 60 57.07 40.35 -17.80
CA PHE A 60 57.89 39.62 -18.77
C PHE A 60 59.21 40.32 -19.12
N ASN A 61 59.57 41.39 -18.41
CA ASN A 61 60.70 42.29 -18.70
C ASN A 61 62.07 41.61 -18.92
N LYS A 62 62.26 40.36 -18.46
CA LYS A 62 63.51 39.60 -18.63
C LYS A 62 63.45 38.51 -19.71
N ILE A 63 62.27 38.27 -20.29
CA ILE A 63 61.99 37.18 -21.24
C ILE A 63 61.67 37.74 -22.63
N ALA A 64 61.02 38.91 -22.71
CA ALA A 64 60.61 39.56 -23.96
C ALA A 64 60.84 41.09 -23.91
N LYS A 65 61.05 41.72 -25.08
CA LYS A 65 61.05 43.19 -25.21
C LYS A 65 59.62 43.73 -25.33
N LYS A 66 59.42 45.05 -25.13
CA LYS A 66 58.10 45.70 -25.17
C LYS A 66 57.23 45.33 -26.38
N LYS A 67 57.83 45.28 -27.58
CA LYS A 67 57.14 44.96 -28.85
C LYS A 67 57.34 43.52 -29.33
N ASP A 68 57.90 42.65 -28.50
CA ASP A 68 57.95 41.23 -28.85
C ASP A 68 56.55 40.65 -28.63
N PHE A 69 56.05 39.87 -29.58
CA PHE A 69 54.84 39.07 -29.38
C PHE A 69 55.12 37.94 -28.40
N VAL A 70 54.20 37.74 -27.47
CA VAL A 70 54.25 36.66 -26.48
C VAL A 70 52.97 35.85 -26.52
N THR A 71 53.10 34.53 -26.37
CA THR A 71 51.98 33.66 -26.05
C THR A 71 52.06 33.34 -24.56
N VAL A 72 50.98 33.51 -23.82
CA VAL A 72 50.83 33.02 -22.44
C VAL A 72 49.82 31.89 -22.47
N VAL A 73 50.16 30.77 -21.87
CA VAL A 73 49.30 29.59 -21.72
C VAL A 73 49.08 29.39 -20.23
N LEU A 74 47.82 29.38 -19.81
CA LEU A 74 47.39 28.96 -18.50
C LEU A 74 46.77 27.57 -18.65
N GLU A 75 47.25 26.60 -17.88
CA GLU A 75 46.73 25.23 -17.85
C GLU A 75 46.29 24.90 -16.43
N ALA A 76 45.04 24.46 -16.25
CA ALA A 76 44.52 24.00 -14.98
C ALA A 76 44.57 22.46 -14.92
N SER A 77 44.82 21.89 -13.74
CA SER A 77 44.70 20.44 -13.53
C SER A 77 43.24 19.96 -13.50
N SER A 78 42.32 20.88 -13.22
CA SER A 78 40.86 20.71 -13.13
C SER A 78 40.22 22.10 -13.18
N GLY A 79 38.95 22.19 -13.58
CA GLY A 79 38.21 23.46 -13.71
C GLY A 79 38.44 24.15 -15.05
N THR A 80 37.91 25.36 -15.18
CA THR A 80 37.95 26.11 -16.44
C THR A 80 38.38 27.55 -16.24
N PHE A 81 38.96 28.14 -17.28
CA PHE A 81 39.29 29.55 -17.33
C PHE A 81 38.35 30.31 -18.25
N ASP A 82 37.99 31.53 -17.85
CA ASP A 82 37.29 32.47 -18.72
C ASP A 82 37.99 33.82 -18.81
N ALA A 83 38.11 34.33 -20.03
CA ALA A 83 38.68 35.63 -20.33
C ALA A 83 38.17 36.16 -21.67
N THR A 84 37.97 37.48 -21.77
CA THR A 84 37.56 38.15 -23.01
C THR A 84 38.66 39.06 -23.52
N GLY A 85 39.04 38.95 -24.79
CA GLY A 85 40.04 39.81 -25.41
C GLY A 85 39.61 41.27 -25.51
N ASN A 86 40.57 42.19 -25.57
CA ASN A 86 40.34 43.65 -25.58
C ASN A 86 40.73 44.34 -26.92
N GLY A 87 40.95 43.56 -27.98
CA GLY A 87 41.34 44.05 -29.32
C GLY A 87 42.85 44.03 -29.58
N ASP A 88 43.67 44.22 -28.55
CA ASP A 88 45.15 44.15 -28.62
C ASP A 88 45.69 42.79 -28.12
N VAL A 89 44.90 42.08 -27.31
CA VAL A 89 45.14 40.70 -26.87
C VAL A 89 44.08 39.77 -27.45
N THR A 90 44.54 38.76 -28.18
CA THR A 90 43.71 37.63 -28.63
C THR A 90 43.63 36.58 -27.53
N VAL A 91 42.42 36.15 -27.20
CA VAL A 91 42.14 35.08 -26.24
C VAL A 91 41.55 33.88 -26.96
N THR A 92 42.06 32.69 -26.69
CA THR A 92 41.49 31.41 -27.16
C THR A 92 41.48 30.40 -26.01
N GLY A 93 40.49 29.51 -25.96
CA GLY A 93 40.35 28.52 -24.88
C GLY A 93 39.57 29.00 -23.64
N SER A 94 38.83 30.11 -23.76
CA SER A 94 37.81 30.48 -22.75
C SER A 94 36.78 29.34 -22.61
N GLY A 95 36.38 29.03 -21.39
CA GLY A 95 35.50 27.91 -21.02
C GLY A 95 36.18 26.54 -21.04
N THR A 96 37.52 26.48 -21.08
CA THR A 96 38.28 25.21 -21.05
C THR A 96 39.35 25.24 -19.96
N ASP A 97 39.98 24.10 -19.71
CA ASP A 97 41.12 23.95 -18.78
C ASP A 97 42.39 24.68 -19.24
N THR A 98 42.42 25.15 -20.50
CA THR A 98 43.60 25.75 -21.14
C THR A 98 43.27 27.10 -21.78
N LEU A 99 43.75 28.19 -21.19
CA LEU A 99 43.58 29.54 -21.72
C LEU A 99 44.87 30.02 -22.41
N ILE A 100 44.76 30.46 -23.66
CA ILE A 100 45.88 31.00 -24.44
C ILE A 100 45.65 32.47 -24.74
N LEU A 101 46.60 33.32 -24.33
CA LEU A 101 46.63 34.76 -24.58
C LEU A 101 47.77 35.09 -25.55
N PHE A 102 47.50 35.88 -26.60
CA PHE A 102 48.50 36.28 -27.59
C PHE A 102 48.42 37.77 -27.91
N GLY A 103 49.54 38.48 -27.83
CA GLY A 103 49.65 39.92 -28.11
C GLY A 103 51.08 40.45 -27.99
N GLU A 104 51.30 41.76 -28.20
CA GLU A 104 52.59 42.36 -27.82
C GLU A 104 52.75 42.27 -26.29
N ARG A 105 53.99 42.12 -25.82
CA ARG A 105 54.29 42.01 -24.39
C ARG A 105 53.68 43.16 -23.56
N SER A 106 53.67 44.40 -24.06
CA SER A 106 53.01 45.51 -23.34
C SER A 106 51.52 45.29 -23.18
N ASP A 107 50.86 44.78 -24.21
CA ASP A 107 49.40 44.70 -24.26
C ASP A 107 48.92 43.55 -23.38
N ILE A 108 49.71 42.47 -23.28
CA ILE A 108 49.51 41.38 -22.31
C ILE A 108 49.75 41.85 -20.87
N GLU A 109 50.78 42.68 -20.62
CA GLU A 109 51.00 43.26 -19.29
C GLU A 109 49.87 44.21 -18.89
N ASP A 110 49.34 45.01 -19.83
CA ASP A 110 48.20 45.92 -19.64
C ASP A 110 46.89 45.11 -19.45
N PHE A 111 46.72 43.99 -20.15
CA PHE A 111 45.58 43.07 -19.97
C PHE A 111 45.52 42.51 -18.54
N PHE A 112 46.67 42.14 -17.96
CA PHE A 112 46.75 41.66 -16.58
C PHE A 112 46.55 42.74 -15.52
N GLU A 113 46.63 44.03 -15.85
CA GLU A 113 46.34 45.10 -14.86
C GLU A 113 44.87 45.10 -14.42
N ASN A 114 43.96 44.56 -15.24
CA ASN A 114 42.61 44.26 -14.83
C ASN A 114 42.57 42.89 -14.12
N THR A 115 42.45 42.90 -12.80
CA THR A 115 42.45 41.69 -11.96
C THR A 115 41.28 40.74 -12.23
N ALA A 116 40.24 41.20 -12.94
CA ALA A 116 39.10 40.38 -13.36
C ALA A 116 39.17 39.95 -14.84
N ALA A 117 40.29 40.23 -15.54
CA ALA A 117 40.45 39.89 -16.96
C ALA A 117 40.55 38.38 -17.21
N VAL A 118 40.99 37.63 -16.20
CA VAL A 118 41.00 36.16 -16.19
C VAL A 118 40.26 35.71 -14.95
N THR A 119 39.30 34.82 -15.15
CA THR A 119 38.58 34.13 -14.08
C THR A 119 38.84 32.63 -14.18
N TYR A 120 38.78 31.95 -13.04
CA TYR A 120 38.90 30.51 -12.92
C TYR A 120 37.68 30.01 -12.16
N THR A 121 36.99 29.02 -12.71
CA THR A 121 35.90 28.29 -12.06
C THR A 121 36.44 26.91 -11.71
N GLY A 122 36.26 26.48 -10.46
CA GLY A 122 36.60 25.11 -10.02
C GLY A 122 35.91 24.07 -10.89
N ALA A 123 36.46 22.85 -10.95
CA ALA A 123 35.68 21.74 -11.53
C ALA A 123 34.60 21.33 -10.54
N GLN A 124 33.46 20.88 -11.08
CA GLN A 124 32.48 20.12 -10.32
C GLN A 124 33.16 18.93 -9.62
N ASP A 125 32.73 18.65 -8.40
CA ASP A 125 33.23 17.56 -7.55
C ASP A 125 34.72 17.67 -7.16
N VAL A 126 35.31 18.87 -7.21
CA VAL A 126 36.74 19.08 -6.90
C VAL A 126 36.92 20.18 -5.86
N PHE A 127 36.84 19.80 -4.59
CA PHE A 127 37.01 20.68 -3.44
C PHE A 127 38.15 20.26 -2.49
N GLY A 128 38.55 21.16 -1.59
CA GLY A 128 39.60 20.96 -0.58
C GLY A 128 40.85 21.83 -0.77
N ILE A 129 41.84 21.60 0.10
CA ILE A 129 43.11 22.35 0.11
C ILE A 129 44.02 21.84 -1.02
N ASN A 130 44.52 22.74 -1.85
CA ASN A 130 45.25 22.44 -3.08
C ASN A 130 44.48 21.51 -4.06
N ALA A 131 43.17 21.66 -4.14
CA ALA A 131 42.28 20.85 -4.99
C ALA A 131 42.60 20.99 -6.50
N ALA A 132 43.16 22.12 -6.93
CA ALA A 132 43.66 22.30 -8.29
C ALA A 132 45.03 23.01 -8.35
N THR A 133 45.72 22.86 -9.47
CA THR A 133 46.96 23.59 -9.79
C THR A 133 46.81 24.30 -11.13
N LEU A 134 47.11 25.60 -11.17
CA LEU A 134 47.21 26.39 -12.39
C LEU A 134 48.67 26.61 -12.76
N THR A 135 49.06 26.25 -13.98
CA THR A 135 50.42 26.41 -14.50
C THR A 135 50.45 27.52 -15.53
N LEU A 136 51.30 28.53 -15.32
CA LEU A 136 51.53 29.60 -16.28
C LEU A 136 52.81 29.36 -17.07
N THR A 137 52.69 29.30 -18.39
CA THR A 137 53.81 29.15 -19.33
C THR A 137 53.79 30.27 -20.36
N THR A 138 54.96 30.77 -20.75
CA THR A 138 55.08 31.71 -21.87
C THR A 138 55.89 31.14 -23.01
N VAL A 139 55.50 31.44 -24.24
CA VAL A 139 56.26 31.12 -25.45
C VAL A 139 56.67 32.42 -26.14
N VAL A 140 57.98 32.63 -26.27
CA VAL A 140 58.56 33.80 -26.95
C VAL A 140 59.53 33.31 -28.00
N LYS A 141 59.30 33.66 -29.27
CA LYS A 141 60.16 33.25 -30.41
C LYS A 141 60.42 31.73 -30.45
N GLY A 142 59.40 30.93 -30.11
CA GLY A 142 59.45 29.47 -30.10
C GLY A 142 60.13 28.85 -28.88
N VAL A 143 60.54 29.64 -27.88
CA VAL A 143 61.08 29.15 -26.61
C VAL A 143 60.00 29.18 -25.54
N SER A 144 59.67 28.02 -24.98
CA SER A 144 58.72 27.86 -23.87
C SER A 144 59.43 28.07 -22.51
N THR A 145 58.79 28.77 -21.58
CA THR A 145 59.31 29.05 -20.23
C THR A 145 58.15 29.04 -19.22
N THR A 146 58.17 28.14 -18.26
CA THR A 146 57.22 28.13 -17.13
C THR A 146 57.50 29.30 -16.20
N LEU A 147 56.48 30.12 -15.94
CA LEU A 147 56.55 31.32 -15.11
C LEU A 147 56.28 31.03 -13.64
N GLY A 148 55.44 30.04 -13.36
CA GLY A 148 55.09 29.61 -12.00
C GLY A 148 53.86 28.70 -11.99
N THR A 149 53.56 28.18 -10.81
CA THR A 149 52.34 27.44 -10.51
C THR A 149 51.60 28.10 -9.36
N LEU A 150 50.28 28.02 -9.40
CA LEU A 150 49.34 28.55 -8.42
C LEU A 150 48.51 27.38 -7.89
N GLN A 151 48.50 27.18 -6.57
CA GLN A 151 47.60 26.21 -5.95
C GLN A 151 46.23 26.87 -5.74
N VAL A 152 45.16 26.12 -5.98
CA VAL A 152 43.79 26.56 -5.75
C VAL A 152 43.21 25.77 -4.60
N ASP A 153 42.78 26.48 -3.55
CA ASP A 153 41.94 25.92 -2.51
C ASP A 153 40.49 26.13 -2.98
N ILE A 154 39.75 25.04 -3.20
CA ILE A 154 38.38 25.10 -3.69
C ILE A 154 37.45 24.79 -2.52
N THR A 155 36.57 25.73 -2.16
CA THR A 155 35.51 25.49 -1.19
C THR A 155 34.29 24.92 -1.89
N ASP A 156 33.73 23.85 -1.33
CA ASP A 156 32.43 23.31 -1.70
C ASP A 156 31.34 24.38 -1.49
N THR A 157 30.37 24.44 -2.41
CA THR A 157 29.18 25.30 -2.30
C THR A 157 27.91 24.47 -2.38
N PRO A 158 26.94 24.70 -1.46
CA PRO A 158 25.71 23.92 -1.47
C PRO A 158 24.95 24.01 -2.79
N ASP A 159 24.75 22.86 -3.44
CA ASP A 159 23.86 22.75 -4.58
C ASP A 159 22.41 22.71 -4.12
N ASN A 160 21.56 23.53 -4.76
CA ASN A 160 20.14 23.59 -4.44
C ASN A 160 19.35 22.91 -5.55
N LEU A 161 18.85 21.72 -5.27
CA LEU A 161 17.93 20.99 -6.13
C LEU A 161 16.51 21.21 -5.60
N THR A 162 15.60 21.55 -6.49
CA THR A 162 14.18 21.71 -6.17
C THR A 162 13.37 21.02 -7.25
N GLY A 163 12.53 20.09 -6.84
CA GLY A 163 11.59 19.38 -7.68
C GLY A 163 10.43 20.24 -8.12
N THR A 164 9.39 19.56 -8.52
CA THR A 164 8.12 20.06 -8.99
C THR A 164 7.00 19.48 -8.09
N PRO A 165 5.74 19.92 -8.24
CA PRO A 165 4.65 19.32 -7.48
C PRO A 165 4.17 17.94 -7.97
N GLY A 166 5.00 17.16 -8.67
CA GLY A 166 4.69 15.77 -9.00
C GLY A 166 5.95 14.91 -8.91
N ASP A 167 5.81 13.60 -9.09
CA ASP A 167 6.86 12.62 -8.83
C ASP A 167 8.20 12.93 -9.56
N ASP A 168 9.21 13.27 -8.77
CA ASP A 168 10.54 13.67 -9.23
C ASP A 168 11.62 12.65 -8.81
N SER A 169 12.73 12.65 -9.55
CA SER A 169 13.94 11.90 -9.19
C SER A 169 15.11 12.86 -9.16
N LEU A 170 15.55 13.18 -7.96
CA LEU A 170 16.60 14.17 -7.69
C LEU A 170 17.80 13.46 -7.09
N THR A 171 18.97 13.73 -7.65
CA THR A 171 20.23 13.17 -7.14
C THR A 171 21.25 14.26 -7.01
N GLY A 172 21.79 14.38 -5.81
CA GLY A 172 22.91 15.20 -5.43
C GLY A 172 24.24 14.76 -6.05
N ASP A 173 25.29 15.47 -5.66
CA ASP A 173 26.66 15.16 -6.03
C ASP A 173 27.42 14.57 -4.81
N ALA A 174 28.72 14.78 -4.65
CA ALA A 174 29.45 14.29 -3.47
C ALA A 174 29.77 15.41 -2.46
N GLY A 175 29.28 16.62 -2.71
CA GLY A 175 29.39 17.80 -1.86
C GLY A 175 28.13 18.01 -1.02
N ILE A 176 28.06 19.14 -0.31
CA ILE A 176 26.86 19.46 0.48
C ILE A 176 25.69 19.80 -0.44
N ASN A 177 24.53 19.18 -0.24
CA ASN A 177 23.34 19.43 -1.06
C ASN A 177 22.15 19.89 -0.23
N THR A 178 21.28 20.70 -0.85
CA THR A 178 19.94 21.02 -0.36
C THR A 178 18.94 20.56 -1.41
N ILE A 179 18.14 19.56 -1.08
CA ILE A 179 17.19 18.92 -1.99
C ILE A 179 15.78 19.09 -1.42
N LEU A 180 14.87 19.62 -2.24
CA LEU A 180 13.44 19.77 -1.89
C LEU A 180 12.59 19.02 -2.92
N GLY A 181 11.83 18.02 -2.49
CA GLY A 181 10.90 17.23 -3.33
C GLY A 181 9.68 18.04 -3.74
N LEU A 182 8.97 18.59 -2.75
CA LEU A 182 7.73 19.38 -2.82
C LEU A 182 6.46 18.53 -2.71
N ALA A 183 5.85 18.13 -3.83
CA ALA A 183 4.64 17.33 -3.76
C ALA A 183 4.75 16.22 -4.79
N GLY A 184 4.12 15.08 -4.52
CA GLY A 184 4.31 13.89 -5.35
C GLY A 184 5.09 12.84 -4.59
N ASN A 185 5.30 11.69 -5.21
CA ASN A 185 6.07 10.60 -4.61
C ASN A 185 7.49 10.65 -5.18
N ASP A 186 8.41 11.25 -4.44
CA ASP A 186 9.73 11.61 -4.93
C ASP A 186 10.81 10.57 -4.57
N TYR A 187 11.84 10.48 -5.39
CA TYR A 187 13.07 9.74 -5.09
C TYR A 187 14.24 10.71 -4.94
N LEU A 188 14.75 10.86 -3.71
CA LEU A 188 15.74 11.86 -3.34
C LEU A 188 17.02 11.18 -2.84
N TYR A 189 18.16 11.42 -3.51
CA TYR A 189 19.43 10.81 -3.13
C TYR A 189 20.57 11.84 -3.01
N GLY A 190 21.10 12.05 -1.80
CA GLY A 190 22.21 12.98 -1.51
C GLY A 190 23.60 12.48 -1.95
N ARG A 191 23.83 11.17 -1.86
CA ARG A 191 25.09 10.43 -2.09
C ARG A 191 26.17 10.67 -1.05
N GLY A 192 26.69 11.88 -0.91
CA GLY A 192 27.63 12.13 0.16
C GLY A 192 27.93 13.59 0.30
N GLY A 193 28.44 13.99 1.46
CA GLY A 193 28.36 15.39 1.88
C GLY A 193 27.61 15.46 3.20
N ASN A 194 27.18 16.63 3.62
CA ASN A 194 26.27 16.76 4.77
C ASN A 194 25.01 17.45 4.25
N ASP A 195 24.03 16.65 3.86
CA ASP A 195 22.93 17.09 3.02
C ASP A 195 21.72 17.53 3.84
N SER A 196 20.86 18.33 3.23
CA SER A 196 19.54 18.71 3.75
C SER A 196 18.51 18.30 2.72
N ILE A 197 17.76 17.23 3.00
CA ILE A 197 16.79 16.66 2.08
C ILE A 197 15.40 16.70 2.73
N VAL A 198 14.41 17.25 2.02
CA VAL A 198 13.02 17.35 2.47
C VAL A 198 12.11 16.81 1.37
N GLY A 199 11.30 15.80 1.68
CA GLY A 199 10.28 15.23 0.78
C GLY A 199 9.08 16.15 0.59
N ASP A 200 8.57 16.70 1.70
CA ASP A 200 7.36 17.53 1.81
C ASP A 200 6.05 16.71 1.77
N SER A 201 5.31 16.61 0.66
CA SER A 201 3.99 15.94 0.63
C SER A 201 3.90 14.82 -0.40
N GLY A 202 3.52 13.63 0.03
CA GLY A 202 3.45 12.43 -0.82
C GLY A 202 4.27 11.32 -0.19
N ASN A 203 4.38 10.17 -0.86
CA ASN A 203 5.12 9.04 -0.34
C ASN A 203 6.52 9.05 -0.93
N ASP A 204 7.46 9.62 -0.19
CA ASP A 204 8.81 9.89 -0.65
C ASP A 204 9.79 8.77 -0.27
N THR A 205 10.84 8.62 -1.07
CA THR A 205 11.96 7.71 -0.79
C THR A 205 13.24 8.52 -0.71
N ILE A 206 13.88 8.49 0.46
CA ILE A 206 15.02 9.35 0.77
C ILE A 206 16.24 8.52 1.16
N ASN A 207 17.36 8.78 0.49
CA ASN A 207 18.68 8.26 0.83
C ASN A 207 19.65 9.45 1.00
N GLY A 208 20.17 9.67 2.21
CA GLY A 208 21.18 10.71 2.44
C GLY A 208 22.52 10.37 1.81
N GLY A 209 22.93 9.12 1.93
CA GLY A 209 24.23 8.63 1.53
C GLY A 209 25.28 8.89 2.62
N ALA A 210 26.55 9.02 2.23
CA ALA A 210 27.64 9.16 3.17
C ALA A 210 27.75 10.59 3.71
N GLY A 211 27.36 10.79 4.96
CA GLY A 211 27.22 12.15 5.46
C GLY A 211 26.89 12.24 6.91
N ALA A 212 26.70 13.48 7.37
CA ALA A 212 25.84 13.73 8.52
C ALA A 212 24.71 14.61 8.02
N ASP A 213 23.62 13.97 7.65
CA ASP A 213 22.56 14.55 6.86
C ASP A 213 21.37 14.99 7.73
N THR A 214 20.52 15.85 7.18
CA THR A 214 19.22 16.21 7.76
C THR A 214 18.15 15.78 6.78
N LEU A 215 17.39 14.77 7.14
CA LEU A 215 16.42 14.10 6.27
C LEU A 215 15.03 14.24 6.88
N GLU A 216 14.08 14.77 6.10
CA GLU A 216 12.69 14.94 6.50
C GLU A 216 11.81 14.31 5.41
N GLY A 217 11.02 13.28 5.74
CA GLY A 217 10.04 12.70 4.81
C GLY A 217 8.90 13.69 4.57
N GLY A 218 8.01 13.84 5.55
CA GLY A 218 7.02 14.90 5.56
C GLY A 218 5.62 14.36 5.82
N ASP A 219 4.65 14.80 5.02
CA ASP A 219 3.28 14.29 5.01
C ASP A 219 3.18 13.12 4.03
N GLY A 220 2.99 11.89 4.51
CA GLY A 220 2.87 10.74 3.62
C GLY A 220 3.17 9.43 4.31
N LEU A 221 3.53 8.41 3.52
CA LEU A 221 4.21 7.20 3.97
C LEU A 221 5.60 7.20 3.36
N ASP A 222 6.58 7.62 4.14
CA ASP A 222 7.92 7.93 3.66
C ASP A 222 8.93 6.83 4.01
N VAL A 223 9.86 6.57 3.08
CA VAL A 223 10.88 5.52 3.18
C VAL A 223 12.26 6.15 3.38
N LEU A 224 12.90 5.80 4.49
CA LEU A 224 14.33 6.06 4.72
C LEU A 224 15.16 4.87 4.25
N GLN A 225 16.10 5.10 3.34
CA GLN A 225 16.94 4.05 2.76
C GLN A 225 18.42 4.19 3.13
N TYR A 226 19.00 3.07 3.56
CA TYR A 226 20.44 2.91 3.77
C TYR A 226 21.05 1.80 2.90
N GLU A 227 20.34 1.37 1.86
CA GLU A 227 20.85 0.45 0.85
C GLU A 227 22.16 0.98 0.24
N GLY A 228 23.14 0.09 0.14
CA GLY A 228 24.48 0.44 -0.35
C GLY A 228 25.42 1.00 0.72
N SER A 229 24.97 1.22 1.96
CA SER A 229 25.87 1.56 3.05
C SER A 229 26.89 0.44 3.27
N SER A 230 28.12 0.84 3.61
CA SER A 230 29.25 -0.09 3.75
C SER A 230 29.36 -0.76 5.12
N ASN A 231 28.48 -0.44 6.06
CA ASN A 231 28.36 -1.05 7.39
C ASN A 231 26.91 -0.96 7.85
N GLY A 232 26.55 -1.78 8.85
CA GLY A 232 25.23 -1.73 9.46
C GLY A 232 24.90 -0.38 10.08
N VAL A 233 23.62 -0.03 10.03
CA VAL A 233 23.01 1.19 10.55
C VAL A 233 22.15 0.87 11.77
N VAL A 234 21.95 1.88 12.60
CA VAL A 234 20.98 1.86 13.68
C VAL A 234 19.99 2.98 13.42
N VAL A 235 18.71 2.65 13.30
CA VAL A 235 17.61 3.57 13.07
C VAL A 235 16.58 3.37 14.16
N ASP A 236 16.11 4.47 14.75
CA ASP A 236 15.09 4.44 15.79
C ASP A 236 14.05 5.51 15.50
N LEU A 237 12.85 5.07 15.12
CA LEU A 237 11.69 5.91 14.81
C LEU A 237 10.92 6.32 16.08
N ASP A 238 11.01 5.55 17.17
CA ASP A 238 10.30 5.80 18.44
C ASP A 238 11.09 6.60 19.48
N LEU A 239 12.35 6.96 19.19
CA LEU A 239 13.20 7.50 20.25
C LEU A 239 12.61 8.80 20.83
N PHE A 240 12.06 8.65 22.04
CA PHE A 240 11.69 9.65 23.05
C PHE A 240 10.23 10.03 23.26
N GLY A 241 9.21 9.52 22.56
CA GLY A 241 7.84 10.01 22.76
C GLY A 241 7.73 11.57 22.68
N THR A 242 8.72 12.19 22.02
CA THR A 242 8.87 13.62 21.77
C THR A 242 9.03 13.93 20.28
N GLY A 243 9.02 12.91 19.41
CA GLY A 243 9.11 13.07 17.95
C GLY A 243 10.51 13.41 17.42
N ALA A 244 11.57 12.84 17.98
CA ALA A 244 12.94 13.06 17.49
C ALA A 244 13.60 11.72 17.15
N GLN A 245 13.64 11.36 15.87
CA GLN A 245 14.22 10.12 15.37
C GLN A 245 15.75 10.22 15.31
N VAL A 246 16.46 9.10 15.44
CA VAL A 246 17.93 9.08 15.34
C VAL A 246 18.41 7.97 14.44
N ALA A 247 19.47 8.26 13.69
CA ALA A 247 20.18 7.26 12.92
C ALA A 247 21.71 7.37 13.16
N PHE A 248 22.42 6.23 13.20
CA PHE A 248 23.88 6.20 13.34
C PHE A 248 24.50 4.89 12.84
N GLY A 249 25.81 4.88 12.57
CA GLY A 249 26.48 3.71 11.98
C GLY A 249 26.42 3.77 10.46
N GLY A 250 27.39 3.16 9.77
CA GLY A 250 27.48 3.24 8.31
C GLY A 250 27.30 4.66 7.77
N ASP A 251 26.41 4.78 6.80
CA ASP A 251 26.04 6.02 6.11
C ASP A 251 25.13 6.89 7.00
N ALA A 252 24.41 6.29 7.95
CA ALA A 252 23.61 7.01 8.93
C ALA A 252 24.41 7.84 9.96
N THR A 253 25.74 7.86 9.89
CA THR A 253 26.60 8.40 10.95
C THR A 253 26.49 9.91 11.10
N GLY A 254 25.63 10.36 12.01
CA GLY A 254 25.44 11.77 12.32
C GLY A 254 24.18 12.37 11.71
N ASP A 255 23.36 11.53 11.08
CA ASP A 255 22.09 11.91 10.51
C ASP A 255 21.10 12.38 11.58
N VAL A 256 20.25 13.30 11.16
CA VAL A 256 19.07 13.77 11.88
C VAL A 256 17.87 13.48 10.98
N ILE A 257 16.98 12.61 11.45
CA ILE A 257 15.85 12.10 10.68
C ILE A 257 14.53 12.53 11.33
N SER A 258 13.48 12.68 10.52
CA SER A 258 12.10 12.93 10.99
C SER A 258 11.06 12.63 9.91
N GLY A 259 9.87 12.20 10.32
CA GLY A 259 8.73 12.01 9.40
C GLY A 259 8.92 10.82 8.46
N PHE A 260 9.48 9.72 8.98
CA PHE A 260 9.59 8.45 8.28
C PHE A 260 8.80 7.38 9.01
N GLU A 261 8.11 6.54 8.23
CA GLU A 261 7.34 5.39 8.71
C GLU A 261 7.96 4.06 8.23
N HIS A 262 8.84 4.09 7.24
CA HIS A 262 9.44 2.91 6.63
C HIS A 262 10.97 3.02 6.62
N VAL A 263 11.67 1.90 6.85
CA VAL A 263 13.13 1.87 6.88
C VAL A 263 13.63 0.66 6.12
N TYR A 264 14.48 0.93 5.13
CA TYR A 264 15.23 -0.08 4.40
C TYR A 264 16.69 0.01 4.82
N GLY A 265 17.18 -1.06 5.44
CA GLY A 265 18.52 -1.22 5.98
C GLY A 265 19.62 -1.34 4.92
N SER A 266 20.76 -1.84 5.35
CA SER A 266 21.95 -2.09 4.56
C SER A 266 22.16 -3.58 4.32
N ASP A 267 23.16 -3.99 3.54
CA ASP A 267 23.49 -5.42 3.41
C ASP A 267 24.29 -5.98 4.62
N PHE A 268 24.25 -5.30 5.77
CA PHE A 268 25.00 -5.63 6.98
C PHE A 268 24.12 -5.52 8.21
N GLY A 269 24.47 -6.27 9.27
CA GLY A 269 23.70 -6.31 10.51
C GLY A 269 23.31 -4.94 11.08
N ASP A 270 22.03 -4.64 10.97
CA ASP A 270 21.36 -3.39 11.32
C ASP A 270 20.62 -3.51 12.66
N VAL A 271 20.24 -2.35 13.23
CA VAL A 271 19.26 -2.28 14.32
C VAL A 271 18.18 -1.28 13.94
N ILE A 272 16.97 -1.77 13.70
CA ILE A 272 15.85 -0.94 13.25
C ILE A 272 14.75 -1.02 14.31
N LEU A 273 14.39 0.11 14.89
CA LEU A 273 13.31 0.24 15.86
C LEU A 273 12.20 1.08 15.21
N GLY A 274 11.05 0.46 14.99
CA GLY A 274 9.82 1.11 14.52
C GLY A 274 9.19 2.00 15.59
N ASP A 275 8.00 2.52 15.31
CA ASP A 275 7.25 3.41 16.19
C ASP A 275 5.89 2.83 16.60
N GLY A 276 4.92 3.70 16.89
CA GLY A 276 3.56 3.28 17.25
C GLY A 276 2.59 3.28 16.07
N ASN A 277 3.09 3.51 14.85
CA ASN A 277 2.32 3.51 13.61
C ASN A 277 2.68 2.27 12.79
N ARG A 278 1.88 1.99 11.76
CA ARG A 278 2.20 0.93 10.79
C ARG A 278 3.53 1.23 10.08
N ASN A 279 4.52 0.36 10.27
CA ASN A 279 5.83 0.43 9.65
C ASN A 279 6.08 -0.69 8.62
N ILE A 280 7.03 -0.44 7.70
CA ILE A 280 7.61 -1.43 6.80
C ILE A 280 9.12 -1.39 7.02
N LEU A 281 9.67 -2.45 7.61
CA LEU A 281 11.04 -2.50 8.11
C LEU A 281 11.79 -3.68 7.49
N PHE A 282 12.78 -3.37 6.64
CA PHE A 282 13.56 -4.38 5.91
C PHE A 282 15.04 -4.30 6.27
N GLY A 283 15.63 -5.42 6.71
CA GLY A 283 17.06 -5.52 7.05
C GLY A 283 17.96 -5.89 5.87
N TYR A 284 17.44 -6.67 4.91
CA TYR A 284 18.15 -7.24 3.76
C TYR A 284 19.20 -8.30 4.09
N GLY A 285 20.37 -7.93 4.60
CA GLY A 285 21.47 -8.88 4.77
C GLY A 285 22.30 -8.61 6.01
N GLY A 286 22.96 -9.65 6.52
CA GLY A 286 23.63 -9.56 7.82
C GLY A 286 22.71 -9.96 8.97
N ASP A 287 23.24 -10.01 10.19
CA ASP A 287 22.45 -10.39 11.37
C ASP A 287 21.78 -9.13 11.95
N ASP A 288 20.49 -8.96 11.67
CA ASP A 288 19.72 -7.76 11.97
C ASP A 288 18.97 -7.85 13.31
N VAL A 289 18.64 -6.71 13.90
CA VAL A 289 17.70 -6.60 15.02
C VAL A 289 16.60 -5.63 14.64
N ILE A 290 15.39 -6.15 14.41
CA ILE A 290 14.22 -5.36 14.02
C ILE A 290 13.14 -5.52 15.10
N ASP A 291 12.71 -4.40 15.67
CA ASP A 291 11.58 -4.32 16.62
C ASP A 291 10.59 -3.31 16.05
N ALA A 292 9.44 -3.79 15.55
CA ALA A 292 8.50 -2.95 14.81
C ALA A 292 7.63 -2.07 15.72
N GLY A 293 7.36 -2.51 16.95
CA GLY A 293 6.73 -1.67 17.98
C GLY A 293 5.24 -1.92 18.15
N ASP A 294 4.45 -0.85 18.23
CA ASP A 294 2.98 -0.97 18.20
C ASP A 294 2.53 -0.61 16.78
N GLY A 295 1.52 -1.27 16.22
CA GLY A 295 1.12 -1.03 14.83
C GLY A 295 0.74 -2.33 14.15
N ASP A 296 0.25 -2.23 12.92
CA ASP A 296 0.10 -3.41 12.07
C ASP A 296 1.27 -3.40 11.08
N ASP A 297 2.38 -4.03 11.45
CA ASP A 297 3.67 -3.81 10.83
C ASP A 297 4.02 -4.88 9.78
N VAL A 298 5.04 -4.58 8.98
CA VAL A 298 5.62 -5.51 8.02
C VAL A 298 7.12 -5.59 8.23
N VAL A 299 7.60 -6.79 8.56
CA VAL A 299 9.01 -7.04 8.86
C VAL A 299 9.61 -8.08 7.91
N ARG A 300 10.79 -7.77 7.39
CA ARG A 300 11.66 -8.72 6.68
C ARG A 300 13.09 -8.55 7.16
N GLY A 301 13.65 -9.56 7.82
CA GLY A 301 15.07 -9.60 8.16
C GLY A 301 15.91 -9.77 6.90
N GLY A 302 15.81 -10.93 6.26
CA GLY A 302 16.50 -11.23 5.02
C GLY A 302 17.59 -12.26 5.26
N ALA A 303 18.74 -12.14 4.60
CA ALA A 303 19.82 -13.11 4.74
C ALA A 303 20.63 -12.85 6.02
N GLY A 304 20.39 -13.62 7.07
CA GLY A 304 21.03 -13.37 8.36
C GLY A 304 20.62 -14.38 9.41
N GLY A 305 21.17 -14.27 10.62
CA GLY A 305 20.50 -14.78 11.80
C GLY A 305 19.88 -13.61 12.56
N ASP A 306 18.62 -13.32 12.29
CA ASP A 306 18.00 -12.05 12.68
C ASP A 306 17.24 -12.14 14.01
N VAL A 307 17.01 -11.01 14.67
CA VAL A 307 16.07 -10.88 15.78
C VAL A 307 14.91 -10.04 15.30
N LEU A 308 13.73 -10.64 15.16
CA LEU A 308 12.55 -10.02 14.58
C LEU A 308 11.42 -9.98 15.61
N ILE A 309 10.92 -8.80 15.91
CA ILE A 309 9.84 -8.58 16.86
C ILE A 309 8.78 -7.74 16.14
N GLY A 310 7.58 -8.29 15.93
CA GLY A 310 6.46 -7.52 15.36
C GLY A 310 5.90 -6.57 16.42
N GLY A 311 5.47 -7.12 17.54
CA GLY A 311 5.12 -6.33 18.71
C GLY A 311 3.63 -6.37 18.99
N ALA A 312 2.95 -5.23 18.94
CA ALA A 312 1.52 -5.15 19.23
C ALA A 312 0.70 -4.68 18.02
N GLY A 313 -0.07 -5.59 17.44
CA GLY A 313 -1.08 -5.33 16.42
C GLY A 313 -1.25 -6.58 15.59
N LEU A 314 -1.49 -6.43 14.28
CA LEU A 314 -1.49 -7.56 13.33
C LEU A 314 -0.27 -7.47 12.43
N ASP A 315 0.79 -8.17 12.82
CA ASP A 315 2.11 -8.00 12.21
C ASP A 315 2.43 -9.09 11.18
N TRP A 316 3.13 -8.69 10.11
CA TRP A 316 3.58 -9.58 9.04
C TRP A 316 5.06 -9.92 9.17
N LEU A 317 5.34 -11.22 9.23
CA LEU A 317 6.67 -11.78 9.00
C LEU A 317 6.80 -12.23 7.54
N ARG A 318 7.75 -11.65 6.80
CA ARG A 318 7.89 -11.92 5.36
C ARG A 318 9.24 -12.54 5.01
N TYR A 319 9.20 -13.58 4.19
CA TYR A 319 10.38 -14.25 3.62
C TYR A 319 10.44 -14.18 2.09
N LEU A 320 9.65 -13.27 1.49
CA LEU A 320 9.68 -13.00 0.05
C LEU A 320 11.11 -12.69 -0.42
N GLY A 321 11.56 -13.35 -1.47
CA GLY A 321 12.91 -13.20 -2.02
C GLY A 321 13.97 -14.10 -1.39
N SER A 322 13.61 -14.92 -0.39
CA SER A 322 14.46 -16.03 0.06
C SER A 322 14.76 -16.97 -1.11
N GLU A 323 16.01 -17.40 -1.25
CA GLU A 323 16.45 -18.29 -2.36
C GLU A 323 16.14 -19.78 -2.10
N ALA A 324 15.42 -20.10 -1.03
CA ALA A 324 14.94 -21.43 -0.68
C ALA A 324 13.73 -21.36 0.26
N GLY A 325 12.99 -22.48 0.34
CA GLY A 325 11.83 -22.59 1.22
C GLY A 325 12.19 -22.42 2.70
N VAL A 326 11.27 -21.80 3.43
CA VAL A 326 11.34 -21.51 4.86
C VAL A 326 10.40 -22.42 5.65
N THR A 327 10.64 -22.52 6.94
CA THR A 327 9.76 -23.17 7.90
C THR A 327 9.45 -22.17 9.01
N VAL A 328 8.17 -21.86 9.20
CA VAL A 328 7.66 -20.91 10.19
C VAL A 328 6.56 -21.59 10.99
N ASP A 329 6.70 -21.63 12.31
CA ASP A 329 5.66 -22.07 13.25
C ASP A 329 5.47 -20.96 14.29
N LEU A 330 4.28 -20.36 14.28
CA LEU A 330 3.91 -19.24 15.16
C LEU A 330 3.62 -19.69 16.60
N ASN A 331 3.61 -20.99 16.89
CA ASN A 331 3.52 -21.46 18.26
C ASN A 331 4.79 -21.11 19.04
N LEU A 332 4.59 -20.41 20.15
CA LEU A 332 5.68 -20.00 21.03
C LEU A 332 6.35 -21.21 21.71
N ASP A 333 7.68 -21.26 21.68
CA ASP A 333 8.43 -22.20 22.48
C ASP A 333 8.44 -21.88 23.98
N GLY A 334 9.17 -22.68 24.75
CA GLY A 334 9.31 -22.46 26.19
C GLY A 334 10.03 -21.17 26.60
N ALA A 335 10.64 -20.45 25.65
CA ALA A 335 11.27 -19.14 25.83
C ALA A 335 10.40 -17.98 25.32
N GLY A 336 9.31 -18.26 24.59
CA GLY A 336 8.38 -17.25 24.09
C GLY A 336 8.70 -16.77 22.66
N PHE A 337 9.38 -17.58 21.84
CA PHE A 337 9.71 -17.26 20.45
C PHE A 337 9.07 -18.24 19.47
N HIS A 338 8.75 -17.73 18.29
CA HIS A 338 8.33 -18.51 17.11
C HIS A 338 9.46 -19.43 16.66
N GLN A 339 9.12 -20.55 16.03
CA GLN A 339 10.10 -21.50 15.51
C GLN A 339 10.29 -21.26 14.01
N VAL A 340 11.42 -20.67 13.65
CA VAL A 340 11.74 -20.28 12.27
C VAL A 340 13.06 -20.92 11.80
N SER A 341 13.11 -21.42 10.57
CA SER A 341 14.32 -22.03 9.98
C SER A 341 14.23 -22.20 8.46
N GLY A 342 15.35 -22.51 7.79
CA GLY A 342 15.37 -22.71 6.32
C GLY A 342 15.46 -21.38 5.57
N GLY A 343 15.97 -21.40 4.34
CA GLY A 343 16.17 -20.17 3.56
C GLY A 343 16.79 -19.01 4.35
N ASP A 344 16.22 -17.84 4.16
CA ASP A 344 16.52 -16.61 4.91
C ASP A 344 16.14 -16.70 6.40
N ALA A 345 15.18 -17.55 6.78
CA ALA A 345 14.82 -17.78 8.18
C ALA A 345 15.89 -18.53 9.02
N THR A 346 17.06 -18.84 8.44
CA THR A 346 18.07 -19.68 9.07
C THR A 346 18.87 -18.94 10.15
N GLY A 347 18.47 -19.15 11.40
CA GLY A 347 19.17 -18.56 12.55
C GLY A 347 18.37 -17.45 13.23
N ASP A 348 17.22 -17.12 12.66
CA ASP A 348 16.30 -16.11 13.16
C ASP A 348 15.73 -16.46 14.54
N ILE A 349 15.40 -15.41 15.27
CA ILE A 349 14.64 -15.42 16.51
C ILE A 349 13.46 -14.46 16.31
N ALA A 350 12.27 -15.02 16.09
CA ALA A 350 11.07 -14.24 15.79
C ALA A 350 10.04 -14.28 16.95
N SER A 351 9.26 -13.22 17.14
CA SER A 351 8.13 -13.18 18.08
C SER A 351 7.13 -12.08 17.75
N GLY A 352 5.87 -12.27 18.17
CA GLY A 352 4.82 -11.24 18.05
C GLY A 352 4.43 -11.00 16.59
N PHE A 353 4.15 -12.09 15.87
CA PHE A 353 3.69 -12.07 14.49
C PHE A 353 2.50 -13.00 14.37
N GLU A 354 1.47 -12.55 13.66
CA GLU A 354 0.22 -13.27 13.43
C GLU A 354 0.04 -13.63 11.95
N ASN A 355 0.72 -12.91 11.05
CA ASN A 355 0.64 -13.13 9.60
C ASN A 355 2.01 -13.54 9.05
N VAL A 356 1.99 -14.48 8.10
CA VAL A 356 3.21 -15.02 7.48
C VAL A 356 3.07 -14.98 5.97
N GLN A 357 4.13 -14.49 5.34
CA GLN A 357 4.33 -14.58 3.90
C GLN A 357 5.60 -15.38 3.63
N GLY A 358 5.42 -16.50 2.94
CA GLY A 358 6.47 -17.41 2.50
C GLY A 358 7.40 -16.84 1.43
N SER A 359 8.10 -17.75 0.76
CA SER A 359 9.04 -17.55 -0.33
C SER A 359 8.46 -18.12 -1.65
N ASP A 360 9.17 -17.97 -2.77
CA ASP A 360 8.75 -18.58 -4.05
C ASP A 360 9.13 -20.08 -4.14
N PHE A 361 9.28 -20.76 -3.00
CA PHE A 361 9.72 -22.15 -2.90
C PHE A 361 8.94 -22.87 -1.82
N GLY A 362 8.82 -24.21 -1.95
CA GLY A 362 8.08 -25.04 -1.00
C GLY A 362 8.42 -24.78 0.48
N ASP A 363 7.49 -24.12 1.15
CA ASP A 363 7.54 -23.65 2.52
C ASP A 363 6.77 -24.58 3.46
N VAL A 364 7.02 -24.43 4.76
CA VAL A 364 6.23 -25.06 5.82
C VAL A 364 5.78 -23.97 6.78
N ILE A 365 4.48 -23.65 6.79
CA ILE A 365 3.92 -22.57 7.58
C ILE A 365 2.89 -23.15 8.53
N THR A 366 3.00 -22.84 9.83
CA THR A 366 2.04 -23.23 10.85
C THR A 366 1.60 -22.01 11.64
N GLY A 367 0.29 -21.77 11.68
CA GLY A 367 -0.37 -20.75 12.48
C GLY A 367 -0.29 -21.03 13.99
N ASP A 368 -0.98 -20.22 14.78
CA ASP A 368 -1.06 -20.36 16.22
C ASP A 368 -2.50 -20.66 16.69
N GLY A 369 -2.91 -20.14 17.85
CA GLY A 369 -4.27 -20.31 18.37
C GLY A 369 -5.18 -19.10 18.11
N THR A 370 -4.72 -18.17 17.27
CA THR A 370 -5.39 -16.91 16.93
C THR A 370 -5.67 -16.85 15.43
N ALA A 371 -6.41 -15.83 14.97
CA ALA A 371 -6.66 -15.68 13.54
C ALA A 371 -5.39 -15.23 12.81
N ASN A 372 -4.91 -16.05 11.88
CA ASN A 372 -3.71 -15.82 11.09
C ASN A 372 -4.04 -15.57 9.62
N TYR A 373 -3.17 -14.83 8.93
CA TYR A 373 -3.15 -14.72 7.48
C TYR A 373 -1.87 -15.36 6.95
N LEU A 374 -2.00 -16.46 6.20
CA LEU A 374 -0.88 -17.31 5.78
C LEU A 374 -0.82 -17.38 4.25
N VAL A 375 0.34 -17.08 3.67
CA VAL A 375 0.56 -17.06 2.21
C VAL A 375 1.80 -17.88 1.87
N GLY A 376 1.66 -18.86 0.96
CA GLY A 376 2.75 -19.67 0.40
C GLY A 376 3.46 -18.99 -0.77
N PHE A 377 2.71 -18.63 -1.82
CA PHE A 377 3.16 -18.22 -3.16
C PHE A 377 3.45 -19.37 -4.12
N ASP A 378 4.64 -19.39 -4.73
CA ASP A 378 5.04 -20.41 -5.68
C ASP A 378 5.73 -21.54 -4.89
N GLY A 379 5.61 -22.77 -5.36
CA GLY A 379 6.26 -23.91 -4.71
C GLY A 379 5.24 -24.87 -4.10
N ASP A 380 5.68 -26.09 -3.78
CA ASP A 380 4.81 -27.07 -3.12
C ASP A 380 4.84 -26.80 -1.60
N ASP A 381 3.88 -26.03 -1.10
CA ASP A 381 3.84 -25.53 0.26
C ASP A 381 3.08 -26.47 1.22
N SER A 382 3.37 -26.38 2.52
CA SER A 382 2.63 -27.05 3.59
C SER A 382 2.16 -26.02 4.60
N ILE A 383 0.89 -25.65 4.55
CA ILE A 383 0.28 -24.61 5.38
C ILE A 383 -0.77 -25.24 6.30
N ASP A 384 -0.63 -25.01 7.61
CA ASP A 384 -1.56 -25.44 8.66
C ASP A 384 -1.98 -24.22 9.48
N GLY A 385 -3.25 -23.81 9.43
CA GLY A 385 -3.78 -22.70 10.22
C GLY A 385 -3.77 -22.96 11.74
N ALA A 386 -3.68 -24.23 12.14
CA ALA A 386 -3.72 -24.70 13.51
C ALA A 386 -5.06 -24.42 14.21
N GLY A 387 -5.26 -23.27 14.83
CA GLY A 387 -6.58 -22.93 15.35
C GLY A 387 -6.78 -21.43 15.44
N GLY A 388 -7.99 -20.96 15.20
CA GLY A 388 -8.16 -19.56 14.87
C GLY A 388 -9.30 -19.41 13.88
N ASN A 389 -9.43 -18.25 13.26
CA ASN A 389 -10.28 -18.12 12.08
C ASN A 389 -9.35 -17.61 11.00
N ASP A 390 -8.74 -18.54 10.28
CA ASP A 390 -7.55 -18.29 9.49
C ASP A 390 -7.90 -17.97 8.05
N THR A 391 -7.01 -17.24 7.38
CA THR A 391 -7.06 -17.02 5.94
C THR A 391 -5.82 -17.61 5.31
N VAL A 392 -6.01 -18.54 4.38
CA VAL A 392 -4.92 -19.28 3.74
C VAL A 392 -4.94 -19.06 2.23
N ILE A 393 -3.77 -18.72 1.69
CA ILE A 393 -3.46 -18.74 0.26
C ILE A 393 -2.28 -19.68 0.07
N GLY A 394 -2.48 -20.81 -0.61
CA GLY A 394 -1.39 -21.68 -1.05
C GLY A 394 -0.59 -20.98 -2.13
N GLY A 395 -1.19 -20.85 -3.31
CA GLY A 395 -0.63 -20.16 -4.47
C GLY A 395 -0.33 -21.17 -5.57
N ALA A 396 0.74 -20.98 -6.33
CA ALA A 396 1.07 -21.88 -7.42
C ALA A 396 1.94 -23.05 -6.95
N GLY A 397 1.40 -24.25 -6.96
CA GLY A 397 2.14 -25.44 -6.54
C GLY A 397 1.21 -26.62 -6.35
N ALA A 398 1.74 -27.73 -5.86
CA ALA A 398 0.90 -28.77 -5.29
C ALA A 398 1.00 -28.71 -3.76
N ASP A 399 0.10 -27.94 -3.16
CA ASP A 399 0.20 -27.57 -1.75
C ASP A 399 -0.44 -28.60 -0.83
N THR A 400 -0.18 -28.51 0.47
CA THR A 400 -0.93 -29.18 1.52
C THR A 400 -1.48 -28.11 2.44
N LEU A 401 -2.80 -27.93 2.41
CA LEU A 401 -3.51 -26.84 3.07
C LEU A 401 -4.48 -27.41 4.11
N GLU A 402 -4.27 -27.06 5.36
CA GLU A 402 -5.13 -27.42 6.51
C GLU A 402 -5.60 -26.13 7.21
N GLY A 403 -6.90 -25.92 7.32
CA GLY A 403 -7.44 -24.74 8.02
C GLY A 403 -7.32 -24.87 9.55
N GLY A 404 -7.75 -26.01 10.10
CA GLY A 404 -7.52 -26.36 11.50
C GLY A 404 -8.77 -26.25 12.36
N ASP A 405 -8.62 -25.81 13.60
CA ASP A 405 -9.73 -25.58 14.54
C ASP A 405 -10.29 -24.16 14.36
N GLY A 406 -11.48 -24.00 13.79
CA GLY A 406 -12.24 -22.75 13.88
C GLY A 406 -13.14 -22.49 12.70
N ILE A 407 -13.08 -21.30 12.10
CA ILE A 407 -13.83 -20.97 10.88
C ILE A 407 -12.85 -20.34 9.90
N ASP A 408 -12.38 -21.16 8.96
CA ASP A 408 -11.23 -20.85 8.12
C ASP A 408 -11.65 -20.53 6.70
N LEU A 409 -10.85 -19.72 6.01
CA LEU A 409 -11.07 -19.27 4.65
C LEU A 409 -9.89 -19.65 3.76
N LEU A 410 -10.18 -20.42 2.72
CA LEU A 410 -9.27 -20.70 1.63
C LEU A 410 -9.53 -19.74 0.46
N LEU A 411 -8.47 -19.10 -0.04
CA LEU A 411 -8.55 -18.09 -1.09
C LEU A 411 -7.87 -18.55 -2.37
N TYR A 412 -8.63 -18.58 -3.47
CA TYR A 412 -8.12 -18.79 -4.83
C TYR A 412 -8.37 -17.58 -5.76
N SER A 413 -8.68 -16.41 -5.20
CA SER A 413 -9.07 -15.22 -5.98
C SER A 413 -7.99 -14.72 -6.94
N ASP A 414 -6.72 -14.98 -6.64
CA ASP A 414 -5.60 -14.61 -7.51
C ASP A 414 -5.28 -15.67 -8.59
N SER A 415 -5.98 -16.80 -8.57
CA SER A 415 -5.78 -17.89 -9.53
C SER A 415 -6.06 -17.43 -10.95
N SER A 416 -5.12 -17.74 -11.84
CA SER A 416 -5.20 -17.37 -13.25
C SER A 416 -6.11 -18.29 -14.10
N SER A 417 -6.83 -19.22 -13.47
CA SER A 417 -7.77 -20.16 -14.10
C SER A 417 -8.76 -20.72 -13.07
N GLY A 418 -9.87 -21.25 -13.56
CA GLY A 418 -10.90 -21.86 -12.70
C GLY A 418 -10.35 -23.05 -11.91
N VAL A 419 -10.80 -23.16 -10.66
CA VAL A 419 -10.38 -24.15 -9.67
C VAL A 419 -11.49 -25.15 -9.38
N THR A 420 -11.11 -26.35 -8.97
CA THR A 420 -12.02 -27.35 -8.42
C THR A 420 -11.60 -27.70 -7.01
N VAL A 421 -12.46 -27.43 -6.04
CA VAL A 421 -12.19 -27.58 -4.61
C VAL A 421 -13.32 -28.35 -3.96
N ASP A 422 -12.98 -29.33 -3.12
CA ASP A 422 -13.93 -30.16 -2.38
C ASP A 422 -13.56 -30.13 -0.90
N LEU A 423 -14.43 -29.57 -0.07
CA LEU A 423 -14.21 -29.44 1.36
C LEU A 423 -14.65 -30.68 2.16
N THR A 424 -15.17 -31.72 1.49
CA THR A 424 -15.68 -32.95 2.16
C THR A 424 -14.54 -33.85 2.68
N GLY A 425 -13.79 -33.32 3.65
CA GLY A 425 -12.58 -33.92 4.19
C GLY A 425 -11.34 -33.64 3.34
N ALA A 426 -10.28 -34.44 3.53
CA ALA A 426 -9.05 -34.30 2.77
C ALA A 426 -9.25 -34.67 1.30
N SER A 427 -9.20 -33.68 0.43
CA SER A 427 -9.44 -33.80 -1.01
C SER A 427 -8.26 -33.27 -1.83
N THR A 428 -8.22 -33.57 -3.13
CA THR A 428 -7.20 -33.04 -4.03
C THR A 428 -7.84 -32.03 -4.98
N GLY A 429 -7.38 -30.78 -4.92
CA GLY A 429 -7.77 -29.70 -5.82
C GLY A 429 -7.31 -29.94 -7.25
N LEU A 430 -7.98 -29.29 -8.22
CA LEU A 430 -7.63 -29.36 -9.64
C LEU A 430 -7.78 -27.99 -10.31
N GLY A 431 -6.94 -27.71 -11.30
CA GLY A 431 -7.01 -26.50 -12.12
C GLY A 431 -6.50 -25.24 -11.41
N GLY A 432 -5.95 -24.31 -12.20
CA GLY A 432 -5.38 -23.06 -11.69
C GLY A 432 -4.36 -23.30 -10.59
N ASP A 433 -4.45 -22.48 -9.55
CA ASP A 433 -3.63 -22.56 -8.35
C ASP A 433 -4.01 -23.76 -7.47
N ALA A 434 -5.21 -24.34 -7.62
CA ALA A 434 -5.62 -25.53 -6.88
C ALA A 434 -5.01 -26.86 -7.42
N GLU A 435 -4.24 -26.85 -8.51
CA GLU A 435 -3.79 -28.07 -9.20
C GLU A 435 -2.82 -28.91 -8.35
N GLY A 436 -3.36 -29.95 -7.72
CA GLY A 436 -2.57 -30.89 -6.93
C GLY A 436 -2.59 -30.61 -5.43
N ASP A 437 -3.23 -29.52 -5.00
CA ASP A 437 -3.40 -29.16 -3.60
C ASP A 437 -4.11 -30.27 -2.83
N LEU A 438 -3.65 -30.57 -1.63
CA LEU A 438 -4.33 -31.40 -0.64
C LEU A 438 -5.03 -30.49 0.36
N VAL A 439 -6.35 -30.34 0.24
CA VAL A 439 -7.16 -29.38 1.01
C VAL A 439 -7.94 -30.10 2.11
N SER A 440 -7.95 -29.55 3.33
CA SER A 440 -8.79 -30.05 4.43
C SER A 440 -9.06 -28.99 5.52
N GLY A 441 -10.15 -29.17 6.27
CA GLY A 441 -10.43 -28.37 7.47
C GLY A 441 -10.72 -26.90 7.18
N PHE A 442 -11.34 -26.60 6.04
CA PHE A 442 -11.83 -25.26 5.70
C PHE A 442 -13.34 -25.28 5.58
N GLU A 443 -14.00 -24.25 6.08
CA GLU A 443 -15.44 -24.05 5.97
C GLU A 443 -15.77 -23.00 4.91
N ASN A 444 -14.85 -22.10 4.57
CA ASN A 444 -15.12 -21.03 3.61
C ASN A 444 -14.13 -21.07 2.45
N VAL A 445 -14.61 -20.74 1.26
CA VAL A 445 -13.80 -20.67 0.04
C VAL A 445 -14.21 -19.46 -0.78
N ASN A 446 -13.22 -18.71 -1.23
CA ASN A 446 -13.37 -17.85 -2.39
C ASN A 446 -12.72 -18.53 -3.59
N GLY A 447 -13.50 -18.68 -4.65
CA GLY A 447 -13.06 -19.10 -5.97
C GLY A 447 -12.15 -18.09 -6.65
N SER A 448 -11.98 -18.27 -7.95
CA SER A 448 -11.21 -17.42 -8.85
C SER A 448 -12.14 -16.55 -9.70
N ASP A 449 -11.60 -15.63 -10.50
CA ASP A 449 -12.41 -14.87 -11.48
C ASP A 449 -12.80 -15.71 -12.73
N PHE A 450 -12.80 -17.04 -12.62
CA PHE A 450 -13.08 -17.97 -13.71
C PHE A 450 -14.01 -19.09 -13.22
N GLY A 451 -14.68 -19.77 -14.16
CA GLY A 451 -15.65 -20.82 -13.82
C GLY A 451 -15.08 -21.94 -12.95
N ASP A 452 -15.54 -21.98 -11.71
CA ASP A 452 -15.07 -22.86 -10.65
C ASP A 452 -16.03 -24.03 -10.38
N VAL A 453 -15.52 -25.04 -9.67
CA VAL A 453 -16.32 -26.12 -9.09
C VAL A 453 -16.02 -26.23 -7.61
N ILE A 454 -16.95 -25.81 -6.75
CA ILE A 454 -16.73 -25.77 -5.30
C ILE A 454 -17.78 -26.62 -4.60
N ILE A 455 -17.33 -27.54 -3.74
CA ILE A 455 -18.19 -28.39 -2.92
C ILE A 455 -17.89 -28.08 -1.46
N GLY A 456 -18.87 -27.51 -0.75
CA GLY A 456 -18.89 -27.30 0.69
C GLY A 456 -18.92 -28.61 1.46
N ASP A 457 -18.70 -28.51 2.76
CA ASP A 457 -18.58 -29.68 3.63
C ASP A 457 -19.89 -29.96 4.38
N ALA A 458 -19.81 -30.53 5.58
CA ALA A 458 -20.98 -30.77 6.42
C ALA A 458 -21.06 -29.77 7.59
N GLU A 459 -20.32 -28.68 7.53
CA GLU A 459 -20.39 -27.57 8.47
C GLU A 459 -21.10 -26.38 7.82
N ARG A 460 -21.02 -25.18 8.42
CA ARG A 460 -21.60 -23.99 7.81
C ARG A 460 -20.58 -23.38 6.88
N ASN A 461 -20.86 -23.35 5.59
CA ASN A 461 -19.96 -22.79 4.59
C ASN A 461 -20.38 -21.37 4.15
N THR A 462 -19.38 -20.52 3.91
CA THR A 462 -19.52 -19.29 3.10
C THR A 462 -18.70 -19.46 1.84
N ILE A 463 -19.38 -19.50 0.69
CA ILE A 463 -18.73 -19.77 -0.59
C ILE A 463 -19.00 -18.62 -1.56
N LEU A 464 -17.92 -18.05 -2.10
CA LEU A 464 -17.96 -17.02 -3.14
C LEU A 464 -17.35 -17.59 -4.44
N GLY A 465 -18.10 -17.57 -5.54
CA GLY A 465 -17.60 -17.95 -6.87
C GLY A 465 -16.76 -16.85 -7.53
N LEU A 466 -17.19 -15.58 -7.38
CA LEU A 466 -16.63 -14.37 -8.02
C LEU A 466 -17.10 -14.18 -9.47
N ASP A 467 -16.22 -14.23 -10.45
CA ASP A 467 -16.56 -14.07 -11.86
C ASP A 467 -16.43 -15.44 -12.55
N GLY A 468 -17.16 -15.67 -13.64
CA GLY A 468 -17.12 -16.94 -14.38
C GLY A 468 -18.38 -17.80 -14.16
N ASP A 469 -18.54 -18.83 -14.99
CA ASP A 469 -19.69 -19.73 -14.89
C ASP A 469 -19.39 -20.80 -13.82
N ASP A 470 -19.86 -20.61 -12.59
CA ASP A 470 -19.48 -21.43 -11.44
C ASP A 470 -20.43 -22.61 -11.19
N SER A 471 -19.94 -23.65 -10.51
CA SER A 471 -20.72 -24.78 -10.01
C SER A 471 -20.47 -24.97 -8.51
N ILE A 472 -21.40 -24.49 -7.68
CA ILE A 472 -21.25 -24.46 -6.23
C ILE A 472 -22.32 -25.35 -5.57
N ASN A 473 -21.90 -26.23 -4.66
CA ASN A 473 -22.79 -26.98 -3.77
C ASN A 473 -22.42 -26.69 -2.32
N GLY A 474 -23.35 -26.18 -1.51
CA GLY A 474 -23.13 -25.81 -0.10
C GLY A 474 -22.93 -26.99 0.84
N GLY A 475 -23.46 -28.17 0.50
CA GLY A 475 -23.33 -29.36 1.31
C GLY A 475 -24.47 -29.52 2.31
N ALA A 476 -24.17 -29.57 3.60
CA ALA A 476 -25.17 -29.71 4.65
C ALA A 476 -25.00 -28.63 5.71
N ASN A 477 -26.08 -28.29 6.41
CA ASN A 477 -26.27 -27.18 7.34
C ASN A 477 -26.75 -25.90 6.64
N ASN A 478 -26.26 -24.74 7.04
CA ASN A 478 -26.93 -23.47 6.75
C ASN A 478 -25.93 -22.57 6.08
N ASP A 479 -25.82 -22.71 4.77
CA ASP A 479 -24.73 -22.18 3.99
C ASP A 479 -25.07 -20.81 3.41
N THR A 480 -24.05 -20.04 3.09
CA THR A 480 -24.19 -18.75 2.40
C THR A 480 -23.42 -18.81 1.10
N ILE A 481 -24.14 -18.69 -0.01
CA ILE A 481 -23.57 -18.83 -1.35
C ILE A 481 -23.82 -17.56 -2.15
N ARG A 482 -22.77 -17.12 -2.84
CA ARG A 482 -22.83 -16.15 -3.93
C ARG A 482 -21.99 -16.70 -5.08
N GLY A 483 -22.62 -16.95 -6.23
CA GLY A 483 -21.89 -17.29 -7.46
C GLY A 483 -21.11 -16.06 -7.92
N GLY A 484 -21.80 -15.12 -8.55
CA GLY A 484 -21.30 -13.76 -8.77
C GLY A 484 -21.63 -13.34 -10.19
N THR A 485 -20.66 -12.96 -11.02
CA THR A 485 -20.96 -12.73 -12.43
C THR A 485 -20.74 -13.99 -13.24
N GLY A 486 -21.70 -14.40 -14.05
CA GLY A 486 -21.60 -15.67 -14.78
C GLY A 486 -22.96 -16.27 -14.99
N ALA A 487 -23.01 -17.44 -15.62
CA ALA A 487 -24.18 -18.30 -15.58
C ALA A 487 -23.90 -19.47 -14.64
N ASP A 488 -24.33 -19.33 -13.38
CA ASP A 488 -23.89 -20.20 -12.30
C ASP A 488 -24.83 -21.39 -12.09
N THR A 489 -24.33 -22.47 -11.51
CA THR A 489 -25.12 -23.57 -10.96
C THR A 489 -24.91 -23.61 -9.45
N LEU A 490 -25.92 -23.22 -8.69
CA LEU A 490 -25.81 -23.04 -7.23
C LEU A 490 -26.80 -23.99 -6.52
N GLU A 491 -26.30 -24.79 -5.60
CA GLU A 491 -27.09 -25.71 -4.78
C GLU A 491 -26.81 -25.41 -3.30
N GLY A 492 -27.82 -25.01 -2.53
CA GLY A 492 -27.69 -24.78 -1.07
C GLY A 492 -27.42 -26.08 -0.33
N GLY A 493 -28.21 -27.12 -0.62
CA GLY A 493 -28.02 -28.47 -0.06
C GLY A 493 -29.00 -28.80 1.05
N ASP A 494 -28.54 -29.52 2.07
CA ASP A 494 -29.35 -29.92 3.22
C ASP A 494 -29.32 -28.85 4.32
N GLY A 495 -30.33 -28.00 4.45
CA GLY A 495 -30.57 -27.28 5.70
C GLY A 495 -31.35 -25.98 5.54
N THR A 496 -30.74 -24.84 5.82
CA THR A 496 -31.41 -23.54 5.61
C THR A 496 -30.41 -22.55 5.07
N ASP A 497 -30.46 -22.39 3.76
CA ASP A 497 -29.37 -21.80 2.98
C ASP A 497 -29.74 -20.42 2.44
N LEU A 498 -28.73 -19.56 2.35
CA LEU A 498 -28.84 -18.18 1.89
C LEU A 498 -28.16 -18.02 0.53
N LEU A 499 -28.94 -17.60 -0.44
CA LEU A 499 -28.47 -17.12 -1.73
C LEU A 499 -28.34 -15.59 -1.73
N HIS A 500 -27.21 -15.07 -2.22
CA HIS A 500 -26.89 -13.65 -2.13
C HIS A 500 -26.51 -13.01 -3.48
N TYR A 501 -27.05 -11.82 -3.77
CA TYR A 501 -26.80 -11.04 -4.99
C TYR A 501 -26.47 -9.55 -4.75
N LEU A 502 -26.05 -9.17 -3.54
CA LEU A 502 -25.86 -7.75 -3.17
C LEU A 502 -24.83 -6.98 -4.00
N GLY A 503 -23.85 -7.66 -4.60
CA GLY A 503 -22.88 -7.00 -5.49
C GLY A 503 -23.41 -6.76 -6.91
N SER A 504 -24.61 -7.25 -7.23
CA SER A 504 -25.19 -7.05 -8.54
C SER A 504 -25.43 -5.58 -8.85
N THR A 505 -25.12 -5.20 -10.09
CA THR A 505 -25.26 -3.81 -10.59
C THR A 505 -26.59 -3.55 -11.30
N SER A 506 -27.55 -4.48 -11.18
CA SER A 506 -28.91 -4.38 -11.73
C SER A 506 -29.84 -5.30 -10.94
N GLY A 507 -31.15 -5.07 -11.05
CA GLY A 507 -32.15 -5.86 -10.35
C GLY A 507 -32.16 -7.33 -10.79
N VAL A 508 -32.41 -8.21 -9.84
CA VAL A 508 -32.48 -9.66 -10.00
C VAL A 508 -33.92 -10.16 -9.85
N THR A 509 -34.23 -11.25 -10.54
CA THR A 509 -35.51 -11.96 -10.45
C THR A 509 -35.24 -13.39 -10.02
N ILE A 510 -35.67 -13.73 -8.81
CA ILE A 510 -35.45 -15.02 -8.16
C ILE A 510 -36.79 -15.68 -7.86
N ASP A 511 -36.95 -16.93 -8.29
CA ASP A 511 -38.12 -17.75 -8.01
C ASP A 511 -37.70 -19.08 -7.38
N LEU A 512 -37.95 -19.24 -6.08
CA LEU A 512 -37.61 -20.42 -5.29
C LEU A 512 -38.55 -21.63 -5.56
N ASN A 513 -39.56 -21.47 -6.41
CA ASN A 513 -40.36 -22.61 -6.85
C ASN A 513 -39.58 -23.47 -7.85
N ALA A 514 -39.55 -24.79 -7.61
CA ALA A 514 -38.89 -25.72 -8.52
C ALA A 514 -39.53 -25.70 -9.93
N ASP A 515 -38.73 -25.42 -10.96
CA ASP A 515 -39.06 -25.61 -12.37
C ASP A 515 -38.30 -26.83 -12.96
N VAL A 516 -38.34 -26.98 -14.29
CA VAL A 516 -37.91 -28.13 -15.08
C VAL A 516 -36.64 -28.77 -14.53
N SER A 517 -36.74 -30.06 -14.19
CA SER A 517 -35.69 -30.93 -13.63
C SER A 517 -35.37 -30.78 -12.14
N GLY A 518 -36.05 -29.90 -11.40
CA GLY A 518 -35.84 -29.71 -9.96
C GLY A 518 -35.01 -28.49 -9.58
N PHE A 519 -34.63 -27.66 -10.56
CA PHE A 519 -33.93 -26.39 -10.33
C PHE A 519 -34.90 -25.21 -10.35
N GLN A 520 -34.58 -24.22 -9.55
CA GLN A 520 -35.21 -22.91 -9.44
C GLN A 520 -34.61 -21.92 -10.45
N GLN A 521 -35.38 -20.88 -10.79
CA GLN A 521 -35.01 -19.93 -11.87
C GLN A 521 -34.48 -18.62 -11.28
N ALA A 522 -33.38 -18.15 -11.84
CA ALA A 522 -32.74 -16.89 -11.49
C ALA A 522 -32.42 -16.12 -12.80
N SER A 523 -32.63 -14.80 -12.81
CA SER A 523 -32.39 -13.97 -14.00
C SER A 523 -32.21 -12.50 -13.67
N GLY A 524 -31.57 -11.74 -14.58
CA GLY A 524 -31.32 -10.30 -14.38
C GLY A 524 -30.09 -10.05 -13.53
N GLY A 525 -29.36 -8.96 -13.78
CA GLY A 525 -28.12 -8.68 -13.05
C GLY A 525 -27.13 -9.85 -13.06
N GLU A 526 -26.57 -10.13 -11.88
CA GLU A 526 -25.66 -11.25 -11.58
C GLU A 526 -26.37 -12.60 -11.74
N ALA A 527 -27.68 -12.66 -11.47
CA ALA A 527 -28.48 -13.87 -11.61
C ALA A 527 -28.71 -14.35 -13.06
N THR A 528 -28.08 -13.73 -14.07
CA THR A 528 -28.42 -13.97 -15.49
C THR A 528 -27.85 -15.29 -16.00
N GLY A 529 -28.70 -16.30 -16.07
CA GLY A 529 -28.33 -17.64 -16.56
C GLY A 529 -28.13 -18.65 -15.45
N ASP A 530 -28.22 -18.18 -14.20
CA ASP A 530 -28.11 -19.00 -13.01
C ASP A 530 -29.19 -20.09 -12.94
N VAL A 531 -28.76 -21.22 -12.43
CA VAL A 531 -29.56 -22.39 -12.10
C VAL A 531 -29.39 -22.63 -10.62
N ILE A 532 -30.43 -22.35 -9.84
CA ILE A 532 -30.35 -22.38 -8.37
C ILE A 532 -31.16 -23.56 -7.81
N SER A 533 -30.80 -24.10 -6.64
CA SER A 533 -31.60 -25.13 -5.97
C SER A 533 -31.33 -25.19 -4.46
N GLY A 534 -32.35 -25.54 -3.67
CA GLY A 534 -32.16 -25.82 -2.25
C GLY A 534 -31.86 -24.57 -1.41
N PHE A 535 -32.45 -23.43 -1.76
CA PHE A 535 -32.32 -22.20 -0.99
C PHE A 535 -33.66 -21.82 -0.35
N GLU A 536 -33.61 -21.43 0.93
CA GLU A 536 -34.78 -20.91 1.65
C GLU A 536 -34.71 -19.40 1.80
N HIS A 537 -33.53 -18.80 1.75
CA HIS A 537 -33.33 -17.38 1.99
C HIS A 537 -32.67 -16.72 0.78
N VAL A 538 -33.12 -15.49 0.47
CA VAL A 538 -32.58 -14.71 -0.64
C VAL A 538 -32.37 -13.29 -0.19
N TYR A 539 -31.13 -12.84 -0.33
CA TYR A 539 -30.73 -11.44 -0.23
C TYR A 539 -30.38 -10.95 -1.63
N ALA A 540 -31.16 -10.02 -2.15
CA ALA A 540 -31.09 -9.59 -3.55
C ALA A 540 -30.11 -8.42 -3.74
N SER A 541 -30.37 -7.54 -4.71
CA SER A 541 -29.48 -6.44 -5.11
C SER A 541 -29.87 -5.13 -4.40
N ASN A 542 -29.33 -3.98 -4.83
CA ASN A 542 -29.80 -2.64 -4.42
C ASN A 542 -30.61 -1.95 -5.53
N PHE A 543 -31.27 -2.74 -6.37
CA PHE A 543 -32.04 -2.27 -7.52
C PHE A 543 -33.41 -2.95 -7.54
N ASP A 544 -34.31 -2.50 -8.41
CA ASP A 544 -35.67 -3.05 -8.53
C ASP A 544 -35.66 -4.58 -8.76
N ASP A 545 -35.91 -5.34 -7.70
CA ASP A 545 -35.83 -6.79 -7.64
C ASP A 545 -37.22 -7.46 -7.70
N THR A 546 -37.26 -8.75 -8.04
CA THR A 546 -38.48 -9.58 -7.95
C THR A 546 -38.16 -10.91 -7.29
N LEU A 547 -38.68 -11.15 -6.10
CA LEU A 547 -38.40 -12.33 -5.29
C LEU A 547 -39.70 -13.12 -5.06
N THR A 548 -39.66 -14.41 -5.37
CA THR A 548 -40.76 -15.36 -5.09
C THR A 548 -40.23 -16.50 -4.23
N GLY A 549 -40.80 -16.67 -3.05
CA GLY A 549 -40.56 -17.79 -2.16
C GLY A 549 -41.25 -19.09 -2.60
N ASP A 550 -41.05 -20.14 -1.83
CA ASP A 550 -41.54 -21.48 -2.14
C ASP A 550 -42.63 -21.93 -1.17
N GLY A 551 -42.68 -23.22 -0.81
CA GLY A 551 -43.62 -23.75 0.18
C GLY A 551 -43.04 -23.84 1.61
N ALA A 552 -41.78 -23.46 1.80
CA ALA A 552 -41.09 -23.48 3.07
C ALA A 552 -41.27 -22.15 3.81
N ARG A 553 -40.43 -21.88 4.80
CA ARG A 553 -40.36 -20.55 5.41
C ARG A 553 -39.19 -19.81 4.78
N ASN A 554 -39.47 -18.74 4.07
CA ASN A 554 -38.46 -17.94 3.41
C ASN A 554 -38.12 -16.65 4.17
N ILE A 555 -36.89 -16.16 3.98
CA ILE A 555 -36.48 -14.80 4.33
C ILE A 555 -36.06 -14.14 3.02
N LEU A 556 -36.86 -13.16 2.59
CA LEU A 556 -36.64 -12.42 1.35
C LEU A 556 -36.30 -10.98 1.72
N TYR A 557 -35.12 -10.51 1.32
CA TYR A 557 -34.66 -9.14 1.54
C TYR A 557 -34.09 -8.52 0.26
N SER A 558 -34.69 -7.42 -0.19
CA SER A 558 -34.34 -6.75 -1.45
C SER A 558 -33.59 -5.42 -1.32
N TYR A 559 -33.24 -5.01 -0.10
CA TYR A 559 -32.45 -3.80 0.18
C TYR A 559 -33.05 -2.48 -0.34
N ASP A 560 -32.49 -1.91 -1.41
CA ASP A 560 -32.92 -0.63 -1.99
C ASP A 560 -33.54 -0.95 -3.36
N GLY A 561 -34.55 -0.21 -3.81
CA GLY A 561 -35.22 -0.53 -5.08
C GLY A 561 -36.73 -0.42 -4.94
N ASN A 562 -37.46 -0.49 -6.05
CA ASN A 562 -38.91 -0.67 -6.03
C ASN A 562 -39.19 -2.15 -6.25
N ASP A 563 -39.26 -2.90 -5.17
CA ASP A 563 -39.14 -4.35 -5.25
C ASP A 563 -40.49 -5.04 -5.27
N THR A 564 -40.52 -6.26 -5.77
CA THR A 564 -41.70 -7.13 -5.71
C THR A 564 -41.38 -8.39 -4.93
N LEU A 565 -42.03 -8.60 -3.79
CA LEU A 565 -41.81 -9.75 -2.91
C LEU A 565 -43.09 -10.57 -2.78
N ASP A 566 -42.99 -11.86 -3.08
CA ASP A 566 -44.05 -12.85 -2.89
C ASP A 566 -43.51 -13.96 -1.99
N GLY A 567 -44.09 -14.13 -0.80
CA GLY A 567 -43.64 -15.15 0.15
C GLY A 567 -43.89 -16.57 -0.33
N GLY A 568 -44.93 -16.78 -1.16
CA GLY A 568 -45.38 -18.12 -1.52
C GLY A 568 -46.33 -18.72 -0.49
N ASP A 569 -46.20 -20.01 -0.22
CA ASP A 569 -46.92 -20.69 0.88
C ASP A 569 -45.96 -20.78 2.07
N GLY A 570 -46.30 -20.27 3.25
CA GLY A 570 -45.35 -20.34 4.36
C GLY A 570 -45.56 -19.25 5.38
N ASN A 571 -44.80 -19.29 6.47
CA ASN A 571 -44.78 -18.13 7.38
C ASN A 571 -43.50 -17.35 7.12
N ASP A 572 -43.55 -16.48 6.13
CA ASP A 572 -42.35 -15.86 5.56
C ASP A 572 -41.97 -14.56 6.26
N VAL A 573 -40.73 -14.13 6.04
CA VAL A 573 -40.23 -12.84 6.48
C VAL A 573 -39.86 -12.04 5.24
N LEU A 574 -40.63 -10.98 4.98
CA LEU A 574 -40.49 -10.14 3.80
C LEU A 574 -39.95 -8.79 4.23
N ARG A 575 -38.88 -8.34 3.57
CA ARG A 575 -38.25 -7.06 3.82
C ARG A 575 -37.99 -6.36 2.49
N GLY A 576 -38.75 -5.30 2.22
CA GLY A 576 -38.60 -4.52 0.98
C GLY A 576 -37.41 -3.57 1.07
N GLY A 577 -37.28 -2.91 2.23
CA GLY A 577 -36.21 -1.95 2.47
C GLY A 577 -36.56 -0.55 1.96
N ALA A 578 -35.70 0.07 1.14
CA ALA A 578 -35.88 1.44 0.70
C ALA A 578 -36.42 1.53 -0.73
N GLY A 579 -37.63 2.05 -0.87
CA GLY A 579 -38.23 2.40 -2.16
C GLY A 579 -39.73 2.21 -2.10
N ALA A 580 -40.36 1.95 -3.25
CA ALA A 580 -41.80 1.68 -3.31
C ALA A 580 -42.02 0.19 -3.59
N ASP A 581 -42.18 -0.59 -2.52
CA ASP A 581 -42.17 -2.05 -2.59
C ASP A 581 -43.57 -2.63 -2.70
N THR A 582 -43.69 -3.78 -3.35
CA THR A 582 -44.96 -4.51 -3.51
C THR A 582 -44.87 -5.89 -2.85
N PHE A 583 -45.70 -6.11 -1.83
CA PHE A 583 -45.83 -7.40 -1.13
C PHE A 583 -47.05 -8.16 -1.67
N ILE A 584 -46.84 -9.33 -2.27
CA ILE A 584 -47.88 -10.09 -2.98
C ILE A 584 -48.44 -11.21 -2.08
N PHE A 585 -49.78 -11.30 -2.04
CA PHE A 585 -50.52 -12.38 -1.41
C PHE A 585 -51.46 -13.04 -2.42
N LYS A 586 -51.03 -14.19 -2.96
CA LYS A 586 -51.76 -14.94 -4.00
C LYS A 586 -51.99 -16.43 -3.67
N THR A 587 -51.55 -16.87 -2.50
CA THR A 587 -51.61 -18.27 -2.05
C THR A 587 -52.72 -18.51 -1.01
N ALA A 588 -52.94 -19.76 -0.60
CA ALA A 588 -54.08 -20.10 0.24
C ALA A 588 -53.90 -19.60 1.69
N LEU A 589 -54.88 -18.86 2.21
CA LEU A 589 -54.80 -18.30 3.57
C LEU A 589 -54.95 -19.37 4.65
N GLY A 590 -54.24 -19.19 5.77
CA GLY A 590 -54.40 -20.04 6.94
C GLY A 590 -53.36 -19.76 8.03
N THR A 591 -53.48 -20.42 9.18
CA THR A 591 -52.57 -20.19 10.32
C THR A 591 -51.13 -20.63 10.10
N GLY A 592 -50.86 -21.35 8.99
CA GLY A 592 -49.51 -21.71 8.55
C GLY A 592 -49.01 -20.89 7.37
N ASN A 593 -49.79 -19.88 6.94
CA ASN A 593 -49.48 -18.98 5.84
C ASN A 593 -49.75 -17.53 6.27
N VAL A 594 -48.98 -17.05 7.25
CA VAL A 594 -49.08 -15.70 7.83
C VAL A 594 -47.70 -15.05 7.81
N ASP A 595 -47.50 -14.16 6.86
CA ASP A 595 -46.21 -13.54 6.64
C ASP A 595 -45.93 -12.40 7.62
N ARG A 596 -44.66 -12.06 7.75
CA ARG A 596 -44.19 -10.90 8.49
C ARG A 596 -43.48 -9.93 7.54
N ILE A 597 -44.13 -8.82 7.25
CA ILE A 597 -43.51 -7.69 6.55
C ILE A 597 -42.83 -6.81 7.59
N VAL A 598 -41.51 -6.67 7.46
CA VAL A 598 -40.66 -6.12 8.54
C VAL A 598 -40.66 -4.60 8.56
N ASP A 599 -40.67 -3.95 7.39
CA ASP A 599 -40.37 -2.52 7.22
C ASP A 599 -41.36 -1.78 6.32
N PHE A 600 -42.62 -2.22 6.30
CA PHE A 600 -43.68 -1.57 5.52
C PHE A 600 -43.76 -0.05 5.73
N SER A 601 -43.58 0.69 4.65
CA SER A 601 -43.55 2.15 4.56
C SER A 601 -44.86 2.68 3.97
N VAL A 602 -45.75 3.17 4.84
CA VAL A 602 -47.07 3.73 4.46
C VAL A 602 -46.94 4.83 3.41
N GLY A 603 -47.74 4.74 2.34
CA GLY A 603 -47.76 5.69 1.24
C GLY A 603 -46.61 5.56 0.24
N SER A 604 -45.72 4.58 0.42
CA SER A 604 -44.72 4.15 -0.56
C SER A 604 -45.00 2.72 -1.00
N ASP A 605 -45.12 1.81 -0.02
CA ASP A 605 -45.27 0.39 -0.25
C ASP A 605 -46.74 0.01 -0.52
N THR A 606 -46.94 -1.12 -1.19
CA THR A 606 -48.24 -1.65 -1.57
C THR A 606 -48.37 -3.11 -1.17
N ILE A 607 -49.53 -3.48 -0.64
CA ILE A 607 -49.93 -4.87 -0.43
C ILE A 607 -50.85 -5.30 -1.58
N GLN A 608 -50.38 -6.22 -2.42
CA GLN A 608 -51.14 -6.76 -3.54
C GLN A 608 -51.90 -8.03 -3.12
N LEU A 609 -53.21 -8.06 -3.34
CA LEU A 609 -54.07 -9.18 -3.00
C LEU A 609 -54.70 -9.79 -4.26
N ASP A 610 -54.60 -11.11 -4.43
CA ASP A 610 -55.26 -11.81 -5.54
C ASP A 610 -56.76 -12.01 -5.26
N SER A 611 -57.63 -11.50 -6.14
CA SER A 611 -59.09 -11.61 -5.96
C SER A 611 -59.65 -13.04 -5.98
N VAL A 612 -58.87 -14.01 -6.49
CA VAL A 612 -59.20 -15.45 -6.43
C VAL A 612 -59.05 -15.98 -5.01
N VAL A 613 -58.06 -15.52 -4.25
CA VAL A 613 -57.85 -15.88 -2.84
C VAL A 613 -58.74 -15.03 -1.94
N PHE A 614 -58.72 -13.72 -2.14
CA PHE A 614 -59.48 -12.74 -1.36
C PHE A 614 -60.89 -12.55 -1.91
N THR A 615 -61.66 -13.65 -1.93
CA THR A 615 -62.97 -13.70 -2.59
C THR A 615 -63.95 -12.63 -2.11
N GLY A 616 -64.56 -11.91 -3.04
CA GLY A 616 -65.50 -10.81 -2.75
C GLY A 616 -64.86 -9.42 -2.77
N LEU A 617 -63.54 -9.34 -2.91
CA LEU A 617 -62.87 -8.12 -3.40
C LEU A 617 -62.98 -8.05 -4.92
N THR A 618 -62.95 -6.83 -5.46
CA THR A 618 -62.99 -6.58 -6.91
C THR A 618 -61.63 -6.04 -7.35
N ALA A 619 -61.11 -6.54 -8.47
CA ALA A 619 -59.84 -6.07 -9.04
C ALA A 619 -59.83 -4.53 -9.22
N GLY A 620 -58.71 -3.91 -8.85
CA GLY A 620 -58.52 -2.46 -8.76
C GLY A 620 -58.17 -1.99 -7.34
N ALA A 621 -58.43 -0.71 -7.06
CA ALA A 621 -58.25 -0.15 -5.72
C ALA A 621 -59.24 -0.75 -4.72
N LEU A 622 -58.80 -0.97 -3.48
CA LEU A 622 -59.67 -1.41 -2.40
C LEU A 622 -60.72 -0.32 -2.09
N ASP A 623 -62.00 -0.70 -1.99
CA ASP A 623 -63.04 0.24 -1.58
C ASP A 623 -62.85 0.60 -0.10
N ALA A 624 -62.85 1.88 0.24
CA ALA A 624 -62.68 2.36 1.62
C ALA A 624 -63.70 1.77 2.61
N THR A 625 -64.86 1.31 2.14
CA THR A 625 -65.85 0.61 2.98
C THR A 625 -65.46 -0.84 3.31
N GLN A 626 -64.51 -1.40 2.57
CA GLN A 626 -64.00 -2.76 2.74
C GLN A 626 -62.74 -2.81 3.62
N PHE A 627 -62.14 -1.67 3.97
CA PHE A 627 -61.00 -1.58 4.87
C PHE A 627 -61.41 -1.06 6.26
N HIS A 628 -60.80 -1.59 7.32
CA HIS A 628 -61.03 -1.10 8.68
C HIS A 628 -59.80 -1.26 9.58
N VAL A 629 -59.62 -0.32 10.51
CA VAL A 629 -58.57 -0.37 11.53
C VAL A 629 -59.20 -0.43 12.92
N ASN A 630 -58.85 -1.43 13.72
CA ASN A 630 -59.27 -1.50 15.12
C ASN A 630 -58.20 -2.17 15.99
N ALA A 631 -58.56 -2.56 17.22
CA ALA A 631 -57.66 -3.22 18.18
C ALA A 631 -58.13 -4.65 18.53
N THR A 632 -59.02 -5.20 17.71
CA THR A 632 -59.65 -6.51 17.95
C THR A 632 -59.40 -7.51 16.83
N GLY A 633 -58.98 -7.06 15.64
CA GLY A 633 -58.77 -7.93 14.47
C GLY A 633 -60.06 -8.48 13.85
N LEU A 634 -61.22 -7.93 14.25
CA LEU A 634 -62.55 -8.40 13.83
C LEU A 634 -63.25 -7.35 12.97
N ALA A 635 -64.00 -7.80 11.97
CA ALA A 635 -64.94 -6.93 11.25
C ALA A 635 -66.09 -6.48 12.18
N GLU A 636 -66.47 -5.21 12.10
CA GLU A 636 -67.58 -4.62 12.86
C GLU A 636 -68.90 -4.67 12.09
N ASP A 637 -68.83 -4.78 10.75
CA ASP A 637 -69.98 -4.99 9.87
C ASP A 637 -69.63 -5.88 8.67
N ALA A 638 -70.64 -6.17 7.85
CA ALA A 638 -70.55 -7.09 6.69
C ALA A 638 -69.83 -6.51 5.46
N ALA A 639 -69.57 -5.20 5.41
CA ALA A 639 -68.89 -4.56 4.30
C ALA A 639 -67.37 -4.63 4.45
N GLN A 640 -66.88 -4.58 5.70
CA GLN A 640 -65.47 -4.67 6.04
C GLN A 640 -64.91 -6.05 5.69
N ARG A 641 -63.84 -6.08 4.88
CA ARG A 641 -63.21 -7.30 4.38
C ARG A 641 -61.75 -7.42 4.83
N ILE A 642 -61.00 -6.33 4.86
CA ILE A 642 -59.60 -6.29 5.31
C ILE A 642 -59.53 -5.50 6.61
N ILE A 643 -58.95 -6.10 7.64
CA ILE A 643 -58.88 -5.53 8.99
C ILE A 643 -57.43 -5.48 9.43
N TYR A 644 -56.94 -4.28 9.76
CA TYR A 644 -55.66 -4.09 10.43
C TYR A 644 -55.89 -3.95 11.94
N ASP A 645 -55.35 -4.90 12.71
CA ASP A 645 -55.31 -4.83 14.17
C ASP A 645 -54.13 -3.95 14.59
N SER A 646 -54.42 -2.69 14.89
CA SER A 646 -53.44 -1.70 15.36
C SER A 646 -52.73 -2.07 16.68
N ALA A 647 -53.28 -3.01 17.48
CA ALA A 647 -52.67 -3.45 18.72
C ALA A 647 -51.62 -4.56 18.50
N THR A 648 -51.79 -5.40 17.48
CA THR A 648 -50.88 -6.53 17.19
C THR A 648 -50.08 -6.36 15.90
N GLY A 649 -50.49 -5.45 15.01
CA GLY A 649 -49.96 -5.30 13.66
C GLY A 649 -50.50 -6.32 12.66
N SER A 650 -51.43 -7.19 13.05
CA SER A 650 -51.94 -8.27 12.20
C SER A 650 -52.96 -7.77 11.18
N LEU A 651 -52.87 -8.30 9.96
CA LEU A 651 -53.87 -8.14 8.91
C LEU A 651 -54.75 -9.39 8.81
N TYR A 652 -56.07 -9.16 8.82
CA TYR A 652 -57.09 -10.19 8.75
C TYR A 652 -57.99 -9.99 7.52
N PHE A 653 -58.43 -11.11 6.95
CA PHE A 653 -59.45 -11.14 5.90
C PHE A 653 -60.75 -11.77 6.42
N ASP A 654 -61.84 -11.00 6.41
CA ASP A 654 -63.20 -11.54 6.56
C ASP A 654 -63.64 -12.18 5.25
N SER A 655 -63.53 -13.50 5.17
CA SER A 655 -63.84 -14.28 3.97
C SER A 655 -65.34 -14.49 3.73
N ASP A 656 -66.17 -14.44 4.78
CA ASP A 656 -67.60 -14.75 4.67
C ASP A 656 -68.47 -13.49 4.61
N GLY A 657 -67.91 -12.32 4.96
CA GLY A 657 -68.59 -11.03 4.93
C GLY A 657 -69.79 -10.99 5.89
N ASN A 658 -69.82 -11.85 6.92
CA ASN A 658 -70.87 -11.85 7.92
C ASN A 658 -70.52 -10.93 9.12
N GLY A 659 -69.33 -10.34 9.15
CA GLY A 659 -68.87 -9.41 10.19
C GLY A 659 -68.18 -10.14 11.35
N VAL A 660 -68.59 -9.83 12.59
CA VAL A 660 -68.05 -10.19 13.94
C VAL A 660 -67.60 -11.64 14.24
N THR A 661 -67.45 -12.51 13.24
CA THR A 661 -66.73 -13.79 13.29
C THR A 661 -65.23 -13.61 13.02
N ASP A 662 -64.41 -14.58 13.47
CA ASP A 662 -62.95 -14.49 13.35
C ASP A 662 -62.51 -14.47 11.87
N GLY A 663 -61.83 -13.39 11.46
CA GLY A 663 -61.18 -13.30 10.17
C GLY A 663 -59.94 -14.21 10.07
N ILE A 664 -59.47 -14.45 8.86
CA ILE A 664 -58.26 -15.25 8.60
C ILE A 664 -57.06 -14.30 8.58
N ALA A 665 -56.13 -14.47 9.51
CA ALA A 665 -54.86 -13.72 9.47
C ALA A 665 -54.04 -14.14 8.24
N PHE A 666 -53.42 -13.18 7.57
CA PHE A 666 -52.58 -13.45 6.40
C PHE A 666 -51.23 -12.72 6.42
N ALA A 667 -51.11 -11.63 7.19
CA ALA A 667 -49.84 -10.94 7.34
C ALA A 667 -49.74 -10.25 8.71
N THR A 668 -48.52 -9.87 9.06
CA THR A 668 -48.20 -9.04 10.22
C THR A 668 -47.26 -7.92 9.80
N LEU A 669 -47.57 -6.70 10.23
CA LEU A 669 -46.80 -5.49 10.03
C LEU A 669 -46.29 -4.95 11.37
N THR A 670 -45.47 -3.90 11.32
CA THR A 670 -45.17 -3.09 12.50
C THR A 670 -46.45 -2.51 13.11
N THR A 671 -46.55 -2.45 14.44
CA THR A 671 -47.73 -1.90 15.16
C THR A 671 -47.82 -0.39 15.04
N GLY A 672 -49.04 0.15 14.94
CA GLY A 672 -49.29 1.59 14.99
C GLY A 672 -49.05 2.33 13.68
N LEU A 673 -48.96 1.61 12.55
CA LEU A 673 -48.89 2.22 11.23
C LEU A 673 -50.21 2.92 10.88
N ALA A 674 -50.10 4.03 10.15
CA ALA A 674 -51.24 4.81 9.65
C ALA A 674 -51.73 4.28 8.29
N ILE A 675 -51.89 2.96 8.18
CA ILE A 675 -52.29 2.27 6.95
C ILE A 675 -53.76 2.58 6.59
N ASP A 676 -54.05 2.72 5.30
CA ASP A 676 -55.39 2.94 4.75
C ASP A 676 -55.67 2.10 3.49
N GLU A 677 -56.83 2.28 2.85
CA GLU A 677 -57.23 1.50 1.69
C GLU A 677 -56.32 1.68 0.46
N ASN A 678 -55.55 2.77 0.38
CA ASN A 678 -54.67 3.08 -0.75
C ASN A 678 -53.36 2.30 -0.68
N ASP A 679 -53.01 1.72 0.47
CA ASP A 679 -51.88 0.82 0.63
C ASP A 679 -52.17 -0.60 0.08
N PHE A 680 -53.37 -0.85 -0.47
CA PHE A 680 -53.79 -2.14 -1.02
C PHE A 680 -54.17 -2.06 -2.50
N PHE A 681 -53.77 -3.08 -3.28
CA PHE A 681 -54.16 -3.24 -4.67
C PHE A 681 -54.67 -4.65 -4.96
N ILE A 682 -55.79 -4.77 -5.66
CA ILE A 682 -56.44 -6.07 -5.93
C ILE A 682 -56.24 -6.44 -7.40
N VAL A 683 -55.78 -7.66 -7.67
CA VAL A 683 -55.56 -8.19 -9.03
C VAL A 683 -56.58 -9.24 -9.47
#